data_AF-A0A6I0Z8B8-F1
#
_entry.id   AF-A0A6I0Z8B8-F1
#
_cell.length_a   1.000
_cell.length_b   1.000
_cell.length_c   1.000
_cell.angle_alpha   90.00
_cell.angle_beta   90.00
_cell.angle_gamma   90.00
#
_symmetry.space_group_name_H-M   'P 1'
#
loop_
_entity.id
_entity.type
_entity.pdbx_description
1 polymer ?
#
loop_
_entity_poly.entity_id
_entity_poly.type
_entity_poly.pdbx_seq_one_letter_code
_entity_poly.pdbx_strand_id
1 'polypeptide(L)'
;MRKKIISVVCFLLAVFVSHGIAADSAPFFFLQLSDPQFGFIDNNKSISAETEAMNKAVTAINQLKPPFVVITGDFVNNSKSKEQIAAYKSMIAQIDSSVKVYMIPGNHDIGKVSRASIDNYKKNYGETHFSFRYGDCAFIGIDSNIIKEEDKEREEVQFKWLEQELQKTKDARFKFVFTHCSVFLKRMDEPVNYSNFSLPMREKYVHLFQKYGVNAIFAGHLHNNAYGKVGNMEMITIGPVGKVLGTGYQGMNLVKVYPDRFISEFIALNQFPKEVVMSDPATKTTESMSRVRFKSIRNLVMAGYQGWFNTPEDGAGLGWKHFEKEKEFKPGKCTIDLWPDVSEYEKTYETAFKLPDETPAKVFSSYDASTTDLHFKWMKQYGIDGVFMQRFVVSIRNQKGKDNYNKILNNAVLSAEKYDRAICLMYDLSGMEAGEEDILIRDWKELCEKYKLVSRNNNHYVYHHGKPLVAVWGIGFNDRRKYGYEQVKKIIDFLKSEGCSILVGVPTHWRTLTIDAVSDTRLLELVKQADIVHPWLVGRFDNNTYEPYRKSIEEDIKWCKANGKDYMPVLFPGFSWHNMKKDAPQNMIPRLGGRFFWKQVKGAVDAGAESLYLAMFDEIDEGTAFFKCTNTPPVGESSFITYEGEAPDHYLWLAGEAAKYLRGELRSSRMPVR
;
A
#
# COMPACT_ATOMS: atom_id res chain seq x y z
N MET A 1 -10.18 -62.14 -59.82
CA MET A 1 -9.22 -62.97 -59.07
C MET A 1 -8.72 -62.17 -57.87
N ARG A 2 -8.65 -62.81 -56.69
CA ARG A 2 -8.09 -62.35 -55.39
C ARG A 2 -9.02 -61.57 -54.43
N LYS A 3 -9.33 -62.32 -53.37
CA LYS A 3 -9.92 -62.03 -52.05
C LYS A 3 -9.38 -60.76 -51.39
N LYS A 4 -10.20 -60.10 -50.57
CA LYS A 4 -9.75 -59.48 -49.32
C LYS A 4 -10.70 -59.85 -48.18
N ILE A 5 -10.07 -60.33 -47.11
CA ILE A 5 -10.60 -60.86 -45.86
C ILE A 5 -10.66 -59.71 -44.85
N ILE A 6 -11.68 -59.74 -44.00
CA ILE A 6 -11.89 -58.91 -42.81
C ILE A 6 -10.88 -59.29 -41.72
N SER A 7 -10.26 -58.30 -41.06
CA SER A 7 -9.95 -58.41 -39.63
C SER A 7 -9.79 -57.04 -38.95
N VAL A 8 -10.11 -57.07 -37.67
CA VAL A 8 -10.43 -56.01 -36.69
C VAL A 8 -9.24 -55.14 -36.29
N VAL A 9 -9.49 -53.85 -36.01
CA VAL A 9 -8.71 -53.06 -35.03
C VAL A 9 -9.68 -52.22 -34.20
N CYS A 10 -9.66 -52.45 -32.88
CA CYS A 10 -10.38 -51.70 -31.85
C CYS A 10 -9.80 -50.29 -31.68
N PHE A 11 -10.66 -49.28 -31.59
CA PHE A 11 -10.32 -47.99 -30.99
C PHE A 11 -11.33 -47.65 -29.89
N LEU A 12 -10.85 -47.62 -28.66
CA LEU A 12 -11.53 -47.09 -27.48
C LEU A 12 -11.70 -45.57 -27.67
N LEU A 13 -12.93 -45.11 -27.90
CA LEU A 13 -13.31 -43.71 -27.77
C LEU A 13 -13.72 -43.46 -26.32
N ALA A 14 -12.85 -42.79 -25.57
CA ALA A 14 -13.20 -42.24 -24.27
C ALA A 14 -14.28 -41.16 -24.45
N VAL A 15 -15.47 -41.44 -23.89
CA VAL A 15 -16.53 -40.45 -23.73
C VAL A 15 -16.09 -39.48 -22.63
N PHE A 16 -15.57 -38.31 -23.02
CA PHE A 16 -15.52 -37.18 -22.11
C PHE A 16 -16.94 -36.63 -21.96
N VAL A 17 -17.54 -36.88 -20.80
CA VAL A 17 -18.71 -36.12 -20.33
C VAL A 17 -18.23 -34.69 -20.13
N SER A 18 -18.52 -33.82 -21.10
CA SER A 18 -18.38 -32.38 -20.95
C SER A 18 -19.35 -31.93 -19.86
N HIS A 19 -18.86 -31.80 -18.62
CA HIS A 19 -19.52 -30.96 -17.63
C HIS A 19 -19.40 -29.53 -18.16
N GLY A 20 -20.54 -28.96 -18.56
CA GLY A 20 -20.63 -27.62 -19.11
C GLY A 20 -19.94 -26.62 -18.18
N ILE A 21 -18.93 -25.96 -18.71
CA ILE A 21 -18.40 -24.71 -18.16
C ILE A 21 -19.59 -23.74 -18.15
N ALA A 22 -19.99 -23.28 -16.97
CA ALA A 22 -21.02 -22.25 -16.82
C ALA A 22 -20.63 -21.05 -17.69
N ALA A 23 -21.56 -20.55 -18.50
CA ALA A 23 -21.33 -19.39 -19.35
C ALA A 23 -20.85 -18.19 -18.52
N ASP A 24 -19.72 -17.59 -18.91
CA ASP A 24 -19.15 -16.40 -18.26
C ASP A 24 -20.19 -15.27 -18.17
N SER A 25 -20.63 -14.94 -16.96
CA SER A 25 -21.49 -13.78 -16.72
C SER A 25 -20.67 -12.49 -16.79
N ALA A 26 -21.18 -11.49 -17.52
CA ALA A 26 -20.47 -10.22 -17.67
C ALA A 26 -20.34 -9.49 -16.32
N PRO A 27 -19.18 -8.86 -16.02
CA PRO A 27 -19.04 -8.02 -14.83
C PRO A 27 -20.09 -6.90 -14.81
N PHE A 28 -20.62 -6.60 -13.63
CA PHE A 28 -21.53 -5.48 -13.41
C PHE A 28 -21.27 -4.83 -12.05
N PHE A 29 -21.81 -3.64 -11.83
CA PHE A 29 -21.82 -3.00 -10.51
C PHE A 29 -23.22 -2.63 -10.08
N PHE A 30 -23.39 -2.37 -8.80
CA PHE A 30 -24.58 -1.74 -8.25
C PHE A 30 -24.15 -0.77 -7.14
N LEU A 31 -25.08 0.10 -6.75
CA LEU A 31 -24.86 1.04 -5.65
C LEU A 31 -25.71 0.63 -4.44
N GLN A 32 -25.15 0.84 -3.25
CA GLN A 32 -25.89 0.79 -2.00
C GLN A 32 -25.74 2.13 -1.29
N LEU A 33 -26.84 2.64 -0.76
CA LEU A 33 -26.84 3.82 0.09
C LEU A 33 -27.75 3.61 1.29
N SER A 34 -27.46 4.31 2.38
CA SER A 34 -28.16 4.14 3.65
C SER A 34 -28.29 5.46 4.37
N ASP A 35 -29.30 5.55 5.23
CA ASP A 35 -29.48 6.67 6.16
C ASP A 35 -29.40 8.07 5.49
N PRO A 36 -30.11 8.36 4.37
CA PRO A 36 -30.32 9.75 3.96
C PRO A 36 -30.97 10.56 5.09
N GLN A 37 -31.87 9.90 5.83
CA GLN A 37 -32.49 10.29 7.09
C GLN A 37 -32.85 11.77 7.20
N PHE A 38 -33.72 12.21 6.29
CA PHE A 38 -34.17 13.59 6.18
C PHE A 38 -34.69 14.11 7.53
N GLY A 39 -34.06 15.16 8.05
CA GLY A 39 -34.40 15.80 9.32
C GLY A 39 -33.53 15.37 10.50
N PHE A 40 -32.51 14.53 10.32
CA PHE A 40 -31.64 14.11 11.42
C PHE A 40 -30.50 15.10 11.72
N ILE A 41 -29.97 15.81 10.71
CA ILE A 41 -28.82 16.71 10.85
C ILE A 41 -29.15 17.84 11.82
N ASP A 42 -30.25 18.56 11.57
CA ASP A 42 -30.68 19.71 12.38
C ASP A 42 -31.92 19.41 13.22
N ASN A 43 -32.05 18.16 13.70
CA ASN A 43 -33.10 17.74 14.63
C ASN A 43 -34.52 18.19 14.20
N ASN A 44 -34.88 17.92 12.95
CA ASN A 44 -36.14 18.24 12.28
C ASN A 44 -36.46 19.73 12.09
N LYS A 45 -35.52 20.66 12.37
CA LYS A 45 -35.72 22.09 12.07
C LYS A 45 -35.64 22.40 10.58
N SER A 46 -34.82 21.63 9.87
CA SER A 46 -34.62 21.74 8.42
C SER A 46 -34.24 20.38 7.85
N ILE A 47 -34.51 20.20 6.57
CA ILE A 47 -34.10 19.04 5.77
C ILE A 47 -33.10 19.42 4.65
N SER A 48 -32.64 20.68 4.63
CA SER A 48 -31.86 21.21 3.51
C SER A 48 -30.51 20.50 3.35
N ALA A 49 -29.84 20.16 4.45
CA ALA A 49 -28.53 19.51 4.39
C ALA A 49 -28.63 18.07 3.85
N GLU A 50 -29.65 17.32 4.27
CA GLU A 50 -29.95 15.98 3.76
C GLU A 50 -30.42 16.04 2.32
N THR A 51 -31.19 17.08 1.95
CA THR A 51 -31.58 17.32 0.55
C THR A 51 -30.35 17.56 -0.33
N GLU A 52 -29.39 18.36 0.12
CA GLU A 52 -28.14 18.62 -0.60
C GLU A 52 -27.30 17.34 -0.75
N ALA A 53 -27.15 16.57 0.33
CA ALA A 53 -26.42 15.31 0.31
C ALA A 53 -27.09 14.29 -0.62
N MET A 54 -28.42 14.16 -0.54
CA MET A 54 -29.18 13.26 -1.41
C MET A 54 -29.15 13.72 -2.87
N ASN A 55 -29.12 15.03 -3.16
CA ASN A 55 -28.95 15.53 -4.52
C ASN A 55 -27.59 15.12 -5.11
N LYS A 56 -26.51 15.18 -4.31
CA LYS A 56 -25.19 14.65 -4.74
C LYS A 56 -25.25 13.15 -5.04
N ALA A 57 -25.92 12.38 -4.18
CA ALA A 57 -26.14 10.95 -4.40
C ALA A 57 -26.92 10.67 -5.69
N VAL A 58 -28.07 11.33 -5.89
CA VAL A 58 -28.90 11.19 -7.10
C VAL A 58 -28.15 11.61 -8.36
N THR A 59 -27.37 12.70 -8.29
CA THR A 59 -26.52 13.15 -9.41
C THR A 59 -25.52 12.06 -9.80
N ALA A 60 -24.83 11.48 -8.83
CA ALA A 60 -23.89 10.39 -9.08
C ALA A 60 -24.59 9.13 -9.65
N ILE A 61 -25.75 8.75 -9.11
CA ILE A 61 -26.54 7.61 -9.62
C ILE A 61 -26.93 7.85 -11.08
N ASN A 62 -27.46 9.02 -11.42
CA ASN A 62 -27.92 9.36 -12.77
C ASN A 62 -26.79 9.46 -13.77
N GLN A 63 -25.63 9.90 -13.30
CA GLN A 63 -24.43 9.96 -14.12
C GLN A 63 -23.91 8.54 -14.45
N LEU A 64 -23.91 7.65 -13.46
CA LEU A 64 -23.35 6.30 -13.62
C LEU A 64 -24.30 5.29 -14.23
N LYS A 65 -25.61 5.50 -14.07
CA LYS A 65 -26.70 4.61 -14.51
C LYS A 65 -26.43 3.13 -14.15
N PRO A 66 -26.22 2.79 -12.87
CA PRO A 66 -26.11 1.39 -12.47
C PRO A 66 -27.40 0.64 -12.86
N PRO A 67 -27.34 -0.68 -13.11
CA PRO A 67 -28.55 -1.46 -13.38
C PRO A 67 -29.59 -1.36 -12.26
N PHE A 68 -29.12 -1.22 -11.01
CA PHE A 68 -29.96 -0.97 -9.86
C PHE A 68 -29.19 -0.33 -8.70
N VAL A 69 -29.95 0.21 -7.75
CA VAL A 69 -29.49 0.72 -6.46
C VAL A 69 -30.33 0.09 -5.34
N VAL A 70 -29.68 -0.21 -4.22
CA VAL A 70 -30.35 -0.69 -3.00
C VAL A 70 -30.23 0.36 -1.89
N ILE A 71 -31.35 0.73 -1.28
CA ILE A 71 -31.39 1.68 -0.17
C ILE A 71 -31.72 0.95 1.13
N THR A 72 -30.75 0.88 2.04
CA THR A 72 -30.84 0.10 3.28
C THR A 72 -31.41 0.89 4.46
N GLY A 73 -32.58 1.49 4.26
CA GLY A 73 -33.38 2.11 5.33
C GLY A 73 -32.94 3.49 5.81
N ASP A 74 -33.75 4.01 6.74
CA ASP A 74 -33.70 5.34 7.35
C ASP A 74 -33.71 6.45 6.30
N PHE A 75 -34.79 6.47 5.51
CA PHE A 75 -35.04 7.49 4.50
C PHE A 75 -35.37 8.83 5.14
N VAL A 76 -36.13 8.80 6.23
CA VAL A 76 -36.61 9.97 6.97
C VAL A 76 -36.28 9.81 8.45
N ASN A 77 -36.18 10.91 9.19
CA ASN A 77 -35.98 10.85 10.64
C ASN A 77 -37.28 10.57 11.40
N ASN A 78 -38.44 10.92 10.84
CA ASN A 78 -39.76 10.69 11.42
C ASN A 78 -40.74 10.09 10.40
N SER A 79 -41.09 8.82 10.57
CA SER A 79 -42.04 8.05 9.72
C SER A 79 -43.44 8.66 9.55
N LYS A 80 -43.81 9.67 10.36
CA LYS A 80 -45.10 10.36 10.28
C LYS A 80 -44.99 11.76 9.65
N SER A 81 -43.78 12.24 9.38
CA SER A 81 -43.57 13.56 8.80
C SER A 81 -43.89 13.57 7.31
N LYS A 82 -45.03 14.15 6.94
CA LYS A 82 -45.43 14.30 5.52
C LYS A 82 -44.38 15.07 4.71
N GLU A 83 -43.73 16.05 5.31
CA GLU A 83 -42.69 16.87 4.67
C GLU A 83 -41.46 16.04 4.33
N GLN A 84 -40.90 15.30 5.30
CA GLN A 84 -39.72 14.46 5.08
C GLN A 84 -40.02 13.36 4.06
N ILE A 85 -41.19 12.72 4.16
CA ILE A 85 -41.63 11.68 3.23
C ILE A 85 -41.75 12.25 1.81
N ALA A 86 -42.37 13.42 1.65
CA ALA A 86 -42.53 14.06 0.35
C ALA A 86 -41.19 14.48 -0.25
N ALA A 87 -40.28 15.04 0.56
CA ALA A 87 -38.95 15.45 0.12
C ALA A 87 -38.11 14.25 -0.34
N TYR A 88 -38.08 13.17 0.46
CA TYR A 88 -37.38 11.95 0.08
C TYR A 88 -37.95 11.34 -1.21
N LYS A 89 -39.28 11.23 -1.32
CA LYS A 89 -39.94 10.74 -2.55
C LYS A 89 -39.60 11.60 -3.77
N SER A 90 -39.52 12.91 -3.61
CA SER A 90 -39.11 13.84 -4.66
C SER A 90 -37.66 13.62 -5.12
N MET A 91 -36.74 13.30 -4.19
CA MET A 91 -35.37 12.95 -4.55
C MET A 91 -35.28 11.61 -5.27
N ILE A 92 -35.97 10.58 -4.80
CA ILE A 92 -35.99 9.27 -5.45
C ILE A 92 -36.62 9.33 -6.85
N ALA A 93 -37.66 10.15 -7.03
CA ALA A 93 -38.29 10.35 -8.34
C ALA A 93 -37.37 11.00 -9.39
N GLN A 94 -36.26 11.62 -8.97
CA GLN A 94 -35.26 12.19 -9.87
C GLN A 94 -34.22 11.16 -10.34
N ILE A 95 -34.19 9.95 -9.77
CA ILE A 95 -33.33 8.88 -10.26
C ILE A 95 -33.78 8.51 -11.69
N ASP A 96 -32.82 8.40 -12.61
CA ASP A 96 -33.03 8.05 -14.00
C ASP A 96 -33.85 6.74 -14.09
N SER A 97 -34.89 6.75 -14.93
CA SER A 97 -35.86 5.66 -15.00
C SER A 97 -35.29 4.32 -15.47
N SER A 98 -34.07 4.33 -16.04
CA SER A 98 -33.32 3.10 -16.37
C SER A 98 -32.74 2.39 -15.15
N VAL A 99 -32.55 3.09 -14.02
CA VAL A 99 -32.00 2.54 -12.78
C VAL A 99 -33.14 2.00 -11.91
N LYS A 100 -33.10 0.69 -11.58
CA LYS A 100 -34.07 0.12 -10.64
C LYS A 100 -33.71 0.47 -9.20
N VAL A 101 -34.69 0.87 -8.40
CA VAL A 101 -34.51 1.22 -6.98
C VAL A 101 -35.17 0.15 -6.11
N TYR A 102 -34.38 -0.49 -5.26
CA TYR A 102 -34.86 -1.45 -4.26
C TYR A 102 -34.66 -0.87 -2.86
N MET A 103 -35.65 -1.05 -2.00
CA MET A 103 -35.70 -0.40 -0.70
C MET A 103 -36.11 -1.41 0.37
N ILE A 104 -35.49 -1.28 1.55
CA ILE A 104 -35.93 -1.95 2.78
C ILE A 104 -36.08 -0.90 3.88
N PRO A 105 -36.96 -1.12 4.87
CA PRO A 105 -37.21 -0.15 5.93
C PRO A 105 -36.04 -0.05 6.92
N GLY A 106 -35.77 1.18 7.37
CA GLY A 106 -35.05 1.42 8.62
C GLY A 106 -35.99 1.65 9.81
N ASN A 107 -35.42 1.74 11.01
CA ASN A 107 -36.22 1.89 12.22
C ASN A 107 -36.88 3.27 12.30
N HIS A 108 -36.35 4.29 11.62
CA HIS A 108 -36.99 5.60 11.51
C HIS A 108 -38.09 5.66 10.45
N ASP A 109 -38.09 4.73 9.48
CA ASP A 109 -39.13 4.64 8.44
C ASP A 109 -40.38 3.90 8.92
N ILE A 110 -40.20 2.88 9.77
CA ILE A 110 -41.30 2.14 10.40
C ILE A 110 -41.69 2.78 11.74
N GLY A 111 -40.73 3.23 12.55
CA GLY A 111 -40.94 3.46 13.97
C GLY A 111 -41.09 2.13 14.72
N LYS A 112 -41.93 2.08 15.76
CA LYS A 112 -42.20 0.83 16.49
C LYS A 112 -42.86 -0.20 15.59
N VAL A 113 -42.36 -1.44 15.58
CA VAL A 113 -42.90 -2.51 14.74
C VAL A 113 -44.34 -2.85 15.16
N SER A 114 -45.25 -2.82 14.17
CA SER A 114 -46.67 -3.17 14.31
C SER A 114 -47.28 -3.37 12.93
N ARG A 115 -48.46 -4.00 12.86
CA ARG A 115 -49.21 -4.09 11.59
C ARG A 115 -49.47 -2.71 10.98
N ALA A 116 -49.89 -1.75 11.79
CA ALA A 116 -50.20 -0.40 11.33
C ALA A 116 -48.96 0.37 10.83
N SER A 117 -47.81 0.21 11.47
CA SER A 117 -46.57 0.88 11.04
C SER A 117 -46.02 0.27 9.75
N ILE A 118 -46.08 -1.06 9.60
CA ILE A 118 -45.72 -1.76 8.36
C ILE A 118 -46.67 -1.37 7.22
N ASP A 119 -47.98 -1.33 7.46
CA ASP A 119 -48.96 -0.90 6.45
C ASP A 119 -48.72 0.56 6.03
N ASN A 120 -48.32 1.44 6.97
CA ASN A 120 -47.95 2.82 6.66
C ASN A 120 -46.66 2.92 5.84
N TYR A 121 -45.64 2.10 6.15
CA TYR A 121 -44.44 1.99 5.31
C TYR A 121 -44.82 1.53 3.91
N LYS A 122 -45.59 0.44 3.79
CA LYS A 122 -46.02 -0.13 2.51
C LYS A 122 -46.79 0.84 1.65
N LYS A 123 -47.70 1.59 2.25
CA LYS A 123 -48.44 2.67 1.59
C LYS A 123 -47.50 3.73 0.99
N ASN A 124 -46.36 3.99 1.62
CA ASN A 124 -45.45 5.04 1.19
C ASN A 124 -44.36 4.56 0.23
N TYR A 125 -43.79 3.39 0.46
CA TYR A 125 -42.53 2.95 -0.16
C TYR A 125 -42.62 1.57 -0.84
N GLY A 126 -43.71 0.83 -0.65
CA GLY A 126 -43.86 -0.53 -1.16
C GLY A 126 -43.46 -1.61 -0.14
N GLU A 127 -43.25 -2.83 -0.63
CA GLU A 127 -42.97 -3.98 0.23
C GLU A 127 -41.73 -3.80 1.12
N THR A 128 -41.73 -4.45 2.29
CA THR A 128 -40.64 -4.35 3.27
C THR A 128 -39.47 -5.29 3.01
N HIS A 129 -39.59 -6.12 1.97
CA HIS A 129 -38.59 -7.09 1.55
C HIS A 129 -38.63 -7.21 0.03
N PHE A 130 -37.53 -7.68 -0.55
CA PHE A 130 -37.44 -7.96 -1.98
C PHE A 130 -36.56 -9.18 -2.22
N SER A 131 -36.77 -9.84 -3.35
CA SER A 131 -35.89 -10.90 -3.85
C SER A 131 -35.85 -10.81 -5.36
N PHE A 132 -34.65 -10.70 -5.93
CA PHE A 132 -34.47 -10.69 -7.38
C PHE A 132 -33.10 -11.26 -7.77
N ARG A 133 -32.96 -11.53 -9.07
CA ARG A 133 -31.69 -11.94 -9.67
C ARG A 133 -31.23 -10.89 -10.67
N TYR A 134 -29.92 -10.71 -10.75
CA TYR A 134 -29.26 -9.95 -11.80
C TYR A 134 -28.00 -10.70 -12.22
N GLY A 135 -27.91 -11.01 -13.52
CA GLY A 135 -26.92 -11.98 -14.00
C GLY A 135 -27.12 -13.33 -13.30
N ASP A 136 -26.01 -13.90 -12.83
CA ASP A 136 -25.97 -15.14 -12.04
C ASP A 136 -25.93 -14.89 -10.52
N CYS A 137 -26.25 -13.68 -10.07
CA CYS A 137 -26.26 -13.31 -8.65
C CYS A 137 -27.70 -13.17 -8.11
N ALA A 138 -27.86 -13.37 -6.81
CA ALA A 138 -29.12 -13.21 -6.09
C ALA A 138 -29.03 -12.08 -5.05
N PHE A 139 -30.10 -11.29 -4.96
CA PHE A 139 -30.20 -10.11 -4.10
C PHE A 139 -31.48 -10.19 -3.28
N ILE A 140 -31.35 -10.22 -1.95
CA ILE A 140 -32.48 -10.40 -1.03
C ILE A 140 -32.44 -9.32 0.04
N GLY A 141 -33.47 -8.49 0.14
CA GLY A 141 -33.64 -7.51 1.21
C GLY A 141 -34.68 -7.98 2.21
N ILE A 142 -34.41 -7.82 3.50
CA ILE A 142 -35.34 -8.16 4.59
C ILE A 142 -35.55 -7.00 5.54
N ASP A 143 -36.71 -6.98 6.20
CA ASP A 143 -36.99 -6.05 7.28
C ASP A 143 -36.23 -6.50 8.53
N SER A 144 -35.12 -5.82 8.83
CA SER A 144 -34.33 -6.14 10.03
C SER A 144 -34.94 -5.61 11.32
N ASN A 145 -35.94 -4.73 11.25
CA ASN A 145 -36.54 -4.12 12.44
C ASN A 145 -37.35 -5.15 13.23
N ILE A 146 -38.06 -6.04 12.53
CA ILE A 146 -38.79 -7.14 13.19
C ILE A 146 -37.85 -8.11 13.93
N ILE A 147 -36.62 -8.28 13.44
CA ILE A 147 -35.59 -9.10 14.08
C ILE A 147 -35.01 -8.34 15.29
N LYS A 148 -34.69 -7.06 15.11
CA LYS A 148 -34.08 -6.20 16.13
C LYS A 148 -35.02 -5.96 17.32
N GLU A 149 -36.32 -5.80 17.08
CA GLU A 149 -37.35 -5.67 18.12
C GLU A 149 -37.81 -7.03 18.67
N GLU A 150 -37.30 -8.15 18.14
CA GLU A 150 -37.67 -9.53 18.52
C GLU A 150 -39.19 -9.81 18.44
N ASP A 151 -39.84 -9.31 17.39
CA ASP A 151 -41.26 -9.57 17.09
C ASP A 151 -41.43 -10.98 16.52
N LYS A 152 -41.54 -11.96 17.42
CA LYS A 152 -41.54 -13.40 17.09
C LYS A 152 -42.54 -13.80 16.00
N GLU A 153 -43.76 -13.27 16.03
CA GLU A 153 -44.81 -13.66 15.08
C GLU A 153 -44.43 -13.26 13.65
N ARG A 154 -43.96 -12.03 13.46
CA ARG A 154 -43.57 -11.51 12.14
C ARG A 154 -42.21 -12.04 11.71
N GLU A 155 -41.28 -12.17 12.64
CA GLU A 155 -39.95 -12.71 12.40
C GLU A 155 -40.01 -14.15 11.90
N GLU A 156 -40.88 -15.00 12.46
CA GLU A 156 -41.02 -16.39 12.02
C GLU A 156 -41.54 -16.48 10.57
N VAL A 157 -42.49 -15.61 10.20
CA VAL A 157 -43.02 -15.53 8.83
C VAL A 157 -41.93 -15.08 7.85
N GLN A 158 -41.18 -14.03 8.18
CA GLN A 158 -40.07 -13.56 7.35
C GLN A 158 -38.94 -14.60 7.26
N PHE A 159 -38.61 -15.29 8.36
CA PHE A 159 -37.56 -16.30 8.37
C PHE A 159 -37.88 -17.46 7.43
N LYS A 160 -39.14 -17.95 7.44
CA LYS A 160 -39.60 -18.99 6.51
C LYS A 160 -39.55 -18.52 5.06
N TRP A 161 -39.99 -17.29 4.80
CA TRP A 161 -39.91 -16.69 3.46
C TRP A 161 -38.46 -16.57 2.98
N LEU A 162 -37.56 -16.05 3.82
CA LEU A 162 -36.14 -15.90 3.53
C LEU A 162 -35.47 -17.24 3.25
N GLU A 163 -35.77 -18.28 4.03
CA GLU A 163 -35.25 -19.62 3.78
C GLU A 163 -35.72 -20.16 2.42
N GLN A 164 -36.99 -19.95 2.05
CA GLN A 164 -37.52 -20.34 0.74
C GLN A 164 -36.86 -19.58 -0.41
N GLU A 165 -36.61 -18.28 -0.26
CA GLU A 165 -35.90 -17.50 -1.27
C GLU A 165 -34.44 -17.95 -1.42
N LEU A 166 -33.73 -18.16 -0.31
CA LEU A 166 -32.36 -18.68 -0.35
C LEU A 166 -32.28 -20.07 -0.99
N GLN A 167 -33.26 -20.96 -0.75
CA GLN A 167 -33.35 -22.26 -1.41
C GLN A 167 -33.47 -22.17 -2.93
N LYS A 168 -34.12 -21.12 -3.46
CA LYS A 168 -34.27 -20.89 -4.91
C LYS A 168 -32.99 -20.40 -5.58
N THR A 169 -31.97 -20.04 -4.80
CA THR A 169 -30.72 -19.42 -5.29
C THR A 169 -29.52 -20.37 -5.25
N LYS A 170 -29.73 -21.68 -5.13
CA LYS A 170 -28.63 -22.67 -5.01
C LYS A 170 -27.59 -22.60 -6.13
N ASP A 171 -28.04 -22.24 -7.33
CA ASP A 171 -27.24 -22.04 -8.54
C ASP A 171 -26.66 -20.63 -8.67
N ALA A 172 -27.02 -19.69 -7.80
CA ALA A 172 -26.50 -18.34 -7.82
C ALA A 172 -25.04 -18.32 -7.37
N ARG A 173 -24.20 -17.68 -8.19
CA ARG A 173 -22.76 -17.55 -7.98
C ARG A 173 -22.45 -16.73 -6.74
N PHE A 174 -23.08 -15.56 -6.62
CA PHE A 174 -23.09 -14.77 -5.40
C PHE A 174 -24.49 -14.52 -4.89
N LYS A 175 -24.63 -14.53 -3.56
CA LYS A 175 -25.86 -14.23 -2.84
C LYS A 175 -25.59 -13.07 -1.89
N PHE A 176 -26.31 -11.99 -2.07
CA PHE A 176 -26.19 -10.76 -1.30
C PHE A 176 -27.49 -10.52 -0.52
N VAL A 177 -27.35 -10.32 0.79
CA VAL A 177 -28.47 -10.01 1.68
C VAL A 177 -28.38 -8.56 2.13
N PHE A 178 -29.50 -7.87 2.24
CA PHE A 178 -29.58 -6.48 2.68
C PHE A 178 -30.45 -6.38 3.93
N THR A 179 -29.92 -5.68 4.94
CA THR A 179 -30.61 -5.35 6.19
C THR A 179 -30.43 -3.85 6.46
N HIS A 180 -31.22 -3.27 7.35
CA HIS A 180 -30.93 -1.92 7.85
C HIS A 180 -30.04 -2.02 9.10
N CYS A 181 -30.56 -2.67 10.14
CA CYS A 181 -29.79 -3.04 11.33
C CYS A 181 -28.79 -4.14 10.98
N SER A 182 -27.59 -4.04 11.53
CA SER A 182 -26.52 -4.99 11.27
C SER A 182 -26.79 -6.32 11.98
N VAL A 183 -26.43 -7.45 11.36
CA VAL A 183 -26.48 -8.74 12.07
C VAL A 183 -25.44 -8.72 13.20
N PHE A 184 -24.19 -8.40 12.84
CA PHE A 184 -23.07 -8.06 13.72
C PHE A 184 -22.27 -6.93 13.05
N LEU A 185 -21.30 -6.34 13.75
CA LEU A 185 -20.46 -5.26 13.24
C LEU A 185 -19.04 -5.72 12.95
N LYS A 186 -18.41 -6.43 13.89
CA LYS A 186 -17.02 -6.90 13.78
C LYS A 186 -16.89 -8.40 13.99
N ARG A 187 -17.59 -8.95 14.99
CA ARG A 187 -17.49 -10.37 15.39
C ARG A 187 -18.80 -10.88 15.98
N MET A 188 -19.02 -12.20 15.96
CA MET A 188 -20.27 -12.82 16.44
C MET A 188 -20.52 -12.58 17.92
N ASP A 189 -19.47 -12.67 18.73
CA ASP A 189 -19.45 -12.59 20.19
C ASP A 189 -19.39 -11.15 20.73
N GLU A 190 -19.56 -10.14 19.88
CA GLU A 190 -19.53 -8.75 20.34
C GLU A 190 -20.74 -8.41 21.23
N PRO A 191 -20.59 -7.45 22.18
CA PRO A 191 -21.71 -7.00 22.99
C PRO A 191 -22.88 -6.52 22.12
N VAL A 192 -24.10 -6.79 22.59
CA VAL A 192 -25.31 -6.21 21.97
C VAL A 192 -25.26 -4.70 22.18
N ASN A 193 -25.49 -3.96 21.10
CA ASN A 193 -25.57 -2.52 21.09
C ASN A 193 -26.81 -2.08 20.30
N TYR A 194 -26.96 -0.77 20.10
CA TYR A 194 -28.09 -0.21 19.34
C TYR A 194 -28.18 -0.79 17.91
N SER A 195 -27.04 -1.05 17.26
CA SER A 195 -27.00 -1.37 15.83
C SER A 195 -26.98 -2.85 15.45
N ASN A 196 -26.64 -3.77 16.36
CA ASN A 196 -26.52 -5.20 16.08
C ASN A 196 -27.62 -6.06 16.73
N PHE A 197 -27.85 -7.28 16.24
CA PHE A 197 -28.88 -8.16 16.83
C PHE A 197 -28.47 -8.73 18.19
N SER A 198 -29.42 -9.32 18.93
CA SER A 198 -29.10 -10.15 20.08
C SER A 198 -28.34 -11.41 19.65
N LEU A 199 -27.50 -11.98 20.53
CA LEU A 199 -26.69 -13.16 20.19
C LEU A 199 -27.52 -14.34 19.63
N PRO A 200 -28.69 -14.71 20.21
CA PRO A 200 -29.52 -15.78 19.65
C PRO A 200 -30.02 -15.49 18.24
N MET A 201 -30.39 -14.23 17.94
CA MET A 201 -30.81 -13.84 16.59
C MET A 201 -29.63 -13.83 15.62
N ARG A 202 -28.44 -13.40 16.05
CA ARG A 202 -27.22 -13.50 15.23
C ARG A 202 -26.94 -14.94 14.85
N GLU A 203 -26.90 -15.84 15.82
CA GLU A 203 -26.62 -17.26 15.59
C GLU A 203 -27.65 -17.87 14.63
N LYS A 204 -28.95 -17.59 14.85
CA LYS A 204 -30.04 -18.07 14.01
C LYS A 204 -29.86 -17.65 12.53
N TYR A 205 -29.65 -16.36 12.29
CA TYR A 205 -29.54 -15.83 10.93
C TYR A 205 -28.21 -16.17 10.26
N VAL A 206 -27.09 -16.10 10.99
CA VAL A 206 -25.78 -16.49 10.46
C VAL A 206 -25.76 -17.97 10.11
N HIS A 207 -26.37 -18.84 10.91
CA HIS A 207 -26.52 -20.25 10.56
C HIS A 207 -27.31 -20.45 9.26
N LEU A 208 -28.44 -19.74 9.10
CA LEU A 208 -29.22 -19.77 7.87
C LEU A 208 -28.41 -19.31 6.65
N PHE A 209 -27.70 -18.18 6.80
CA PHE A 209 -26.90 -17.60 5.74
C PHE A 209 -25.72 -18.48 5.33
N GLN A 210 -25.03 -19.10 6.29
CA GLN A 210 -23.97 -20.07 6.02
C GLN A 210 -24.51 -21.34 5.35
N LYS A 211 -25.65 -21.86 5.81
CA LYS A 211 -26.31 -23.05 5.23
C LYS A 211 -26.58 -22.88 3.73
N TYR A 212 -26.95 -21.68 3.29
CA TYR A 212 -27.24 -21.39 1.87
C TYR A 212 -26.10 -20.67 1.12
N GLY A 213 -24.95 -20.47 1.78
CA GLY A 213 -23.77 -19.87 1.17
C GLY A 213 -23.98 -18.42 0.74
N VAL A 214 -24.50 -17.58 1.64
CA VAL A 214 -24.53 -16.13 1.48
C VAL A 214 -23.11 -15.56 1.52
N ASN A 215 -22.79 -14.68 0.57
CA ASN A 215 -21.45 -14.14 0.40
C ASN A 215 -21.24 -12.83 1.15
N ALA A 216 -22.22 -11.92 1.12
CA ALA A 216 -22.16 -10.70 1.91
C ALA A 216 -23.55 -10.25 2.39
N ILE A 217 -23.55 -9.62 3.54
CA ILE A 217 -24.69 -8.93 4.14
C ILE A 217 -24.36 -7.44 4.19
N PHE A 218 -25.18 -6.62 3.56
CA PHE A 218 -25.03 -5.18 3.49
C PHE A 218 -26.02 -4.49 4.43
N ALA A 219 -25.52 -3.57 5.25
CA ALA A 219 -26.32 -2.85 6.26
C ALA A 219 -25.94 -1.37 6.37
N GLY A 220 -26.73 -0.62 7.15
CA GLY A 220 -26.48 0.77 7.51
C GLY A 220 -26.67 1.01 9.00
N HIS A 221 -27.46 2.02 9.38
CA HIS A 221 -27.96 2.28 10.73
C HIS A 221 -26.92 2.75 11.76
N LEU A 222 -25.64 2.36 11.61
CA LEU A 222 -24.56 2.76 12.50
C LEU A 222 -24.13 4.23 12.29
N HIS A 223 -24.49 4.85 11.16
CA HIS A 223 -23.98 6.16 10.73
C HIS A 223 -22.44 6.23 10.69
N ASN A 224 -21.81 5.06 10.53
CA ASN A 224 -20.37 4.87 10.42
C ASN A 224 -20.10 3.51 9.74
N ASN A 225 -18.90 3.34 9.21
CA ASN A 225 -18.49 2.07 8.60
C ASN A 225 -18.12 1.03 9.66
N ALA A 226 -18.55 -0.21 9.46
CA ALA A 226 -18.06 -1.38 10.19
C ALA A 226 -17.99 -2.59 9.26
N TYR A 227 -16.95 -3.40 9.45
CA TYR A 227 -16.69 -4.56 8.62
C TYR A 227 -16.40 -5.76 9.51
N GLY A 228 -17.10 -6.86 9.26
CA GLY A 228 -16.94 -8.12 9.98
C GLY A 228 -16.98 -9.31 9.03
N LYS A 229 -16.58 -10.47 9.52
CA LYS A 229 -16.56 -11.71 8.73
C LYS A 229 -16.83 -12.94 9.58
N VAL A 230 -17.58 -13.90 9.04
CA VAL A 230 -17.76 -15.24 9.63
C VAL A 230 -17.58 -16.28 8.54
N GLY A 231 -16.49 -17.05 8.61
CA GLY A 231 -16.10 -17.95 7.52
C GLY A 231 -15.85 -17.15 6.24
N ASN A 232 -16.57 -17.48 5.16
CA ASN A 232 -16.47 -16.77 3.87
C ASN A 232 -17.53 -15.67 3.69
N MET A 233 -18.42 -15.46 4.66
CA MET A 233 -19.49 -14.48 4.58
C MET A 233 -19.05 -13.14 5.20
N GLU A 234 -19.16 -12.07 4.42
CA GLU A 234 -18.82 -10.72 4.84
C GLU A 234 -20.05 -9.99 5.41
N MET A 235 -19.81 -9.14 6.39
CA MET A 235 -20.79 -8.22 6.96
C MET A 235 -20.28 -6.80 6.76
N ILE A 236 -21.01 -6.03 5.97
CA ILE A 236 -20.60 -4.73 5.43
C ILE A 236 -21.63 -3.70 5.87
N THR A 237 -21.31 -2.99 6.95
CA THR A 237 -22.13 -1.89 7.45
C THR A 237 -21.54 -0.58 6.94
N ILE A 238 -22.31 0.19 6.19
CA ILE A 238 -21.84 1.41 5.54
C ILE A 238 -22.29 2.66 6.29
N GLY A 239 -21.53 3.74 6.12
CA GLY A 239 -21.88 5.06 6.61
C GLY A 239 -23.08 5.67 5.87
N PRO A 240 -23.54 6.83 6.37
CA PRO A 240 -24.79 7.43 5.93
C PRO A 240 -24.59 8.33 4.71
N VAL A 241 -25.66 8.55 3.95
CA VAL A 241 -25.76 9.70 3.03
C VAL A 241 -26.00 10.99 3.84
N GLY A 242 -26.85 10.90 4.87
CA GLY A 242 -27.23 12.01 5.75
C GLY A 242 -26.17 12.34 6.81
N LYS A 243 -26.52 12.25 8.09
CA LYS A 243 -25.65 12.70 9.20
C LYS A 243 -24.60 11.65 9.58
N VAL A 244 -23.33 12.00 9.65
CA VAL A 244 -22.28 11.09 10.16
C VAL A 244 -22.21 11.17 11.70
N LEU A 245 -22.16 10.03 12.39
CA LEU A 245 -21.99 9.98 13.86
C LEU A 245 -20.62 9.47 14.32
N GLY A 246 -19.88 8.80 13.43
CA GLY A 246 -18.53 8.33 13.70
C GLY A 246 -17.44 9.22 13.08
N THR A 247 -16.28 8.62 12.82
CA THR A 247 -15.14 9.27 12.16
C THR A 247 -15.20 9.20 10.63
N GLY A 248 -16.34 8.78 10.07
CA GLY A 248 -16.54 8.61 8.63
C GLY A 248 -16.89 9.90 7.89
N TYR A 249 -17.48 9.76 6.72
CA TYR A 249 -17.94 10.85 5.87
C TYR A 249 -19.28 10.48 5.22
N GLN A 250 -19.99 11.47 4.68
CA GLN A 250 -21.19 11.22 3.87
C GLN A 250 -20.81 10.48 2.59
N GLY A 251 -21.45 9.35 2.31
CA GLY A 251 -21.03 8.51 1.20
C GLY A 251 -22.07 7.50 0.73
N MET A 252 -21.68 6.77 -0.30
CA MET A 252 -22.40 5.61 -0.82
C MET A 252 -21.41 4.48 -1.06
N ASN A 253 -21.92 3.25 -1.07
CA ASN A 253 -21.13 2.08 -1.35
C ASN A 253 -21.24 1.69 -2.83
N LEU A 254 -20.10 1.56 -3.50
CA LEU A 254 -19.98 1.04 -4.85
C LEU A 254 -19.60 -0.44 -4.76
N VAL A 255 -20.47 -1.32 -5.26
CA VAL A 255 -20.21 -2.76 -5.27
C VAL A 255 -20.00 -3.24 -6.70
N LYS A 256 -18.79 -3.73 -7.00
CA LYS A 256 -18.42 -4.30 -8.29
C LYS A 256 -18.41 -5.82 -8.21
N VAL A 257 -19.07 -6.47 -9.16
CA VAL A 257 -19.19 -7.93 -9.24
C VAL A 257 -18.49 -8.42 -10.50
N TYR A 258 -17.46 -9.24 -10.32
CA TYR A 258 -16.64 -9.89 -11.34
C TYR A 258 -16.91 -11.40 -11.35
N PRO A 259 -16.56 -12.17 -12.39
CA PRO A 259 -16.85 -13.61 -12.46
C PRO A 259 -16.38 -14.44 -11.27
N ASP A 260 -15.29 -14.08 -10.61
CA ASP A 260 -14.68 -14.85 -9.52
C ASP A 260 -14.84 -14.21 -8.12
N ARG A 261 -15.19 -12.92 -8.05
CA ARG A 261 -15.25 -12.16 -6.78
C ARG A 261 -16.16 -10.93 -6.86
N PHE A 262 -16.43 -10.32 -5.70
CA PHE A 262 -17.02 -8.98 -5.62
C PHE A 262 -16.13 -8.07 -4.78
N ILE A 263 -16.27 -6.76 -4.97
CA ILE A 263 -15.54 -5.73 -4.24
C ILE A 263 -16.54 -4.68 -3.79
N SER A 264 -16.50 -4.32 -2.51
CA SER A 264 -17.31 -3.27 -1.91
C SER A 264 -16.42 -2.12 -1.47
N GLU A 265 -16.74 -0.90 -1.86
CA GLU A 265 -15.98 0.30 -1.52
C GLU A 265 -16.91 1.44 -1.12
N PHE A 266 -16.76 1.97 0.10
CA PHE A 266 -17.52 3.11 0.57
C PHE A 266 -16.83 4.43 0.15
N ILE A 267 -17.46 5.18 -0.75
CA ILE A 267 -16.89 6.37 -1.39
C ILE A 267 -17.64 7.61 -0.91
N ALA A 268 -16.89 8.67 -0.61
CA ALA A 268 -17.48 9.94 -0.19
C ALA A 268 -18.29 10.57 -1.33
N LEU A 269 -19.42 11.22 -1.02
CA LEU A 269 -20.31 11.82 -2.04
C LEU A 269 -19.58 12.81 -2.95
N ASN A 270 -18.61 13.56 -2.43
CA ASN A 270 -17.80 14.53 -3.18
C ASN A 270 -16.63 13.90 -3.97
N GLN A 271 -16.38 12.61 -3.78
CA GLN A 271 -15.32 11.85 -4.45
C GLN A 271 -15.87 10.73 -5.33
N PHE A 272 -17.21 10.67 -5.50
CA PHE A 272 -17.83 9.61 -6.28
C PHE A 272 -17.37 9.66 -7.74
N PRO A 273 -16.96 8.52 -8.33
CA PRO A 273 -16.41 8.53 -9.68
C PRO A 273 -17.45 8.96 -10.70
N LYS A 274 -16.98 9.64 -11.76
CA LYS A 274 -17.81 10.07 -12.88
C LYS A 274 -18.25 8.93 -13.80
N GLU A 275 -17.47 7.85 -13.81
CA GLU A 275 -17.73 6.64 -14.58
C GLU A 275 -17.25 5.42 -13.76
N VAL A 276 -17.99 4.32 -13.82
CA VAL A 276 -17.57 3.05 -13.22
C VAL A 276 -17.04 2.15 -14.30
N VAL A 277 -15.71 2.05 -14.36
CA VAL A 277 -15.05 1.06 -15.21
C VAL A 277 -15.17 -0.31 -14.54
N MET A 278 -15.84 -1.22 -15.23
CA MET A 278 -16.02 -2.64 -14.87
C MET A 278 -14.85 -3.52 -15.35
N SER A 279 -13.65 -2.95 -15.44
CA SER A 279 -12.44 -3.72 -15.58
C SER A 279 -12.20 -4.47 -14.27
N ASP A 280 -11.97 -5.77 -14.37
CA ASP A 280 -11.42 -6.61 -13.30
C ASP A 280 -10.25 -5.84 -12.64
N PRO A 281 -10.09 -5.74 -11.32
CA PRO A 281 -8.88 -5.19 -10.70
C PRO A 281 -7.60 -5.94 -11.13
N ALA A 282 -7.75 -7.20 -11.56
CA ALA A 282 -6.73 -7.99 -12.26
C ALA A 282 -6.49 -7.53 -13.72
N THR A 283 -7.38 -6.70 -14.27
CA THR A 283 -7.21 -5.93 -15.52
C THR A 283 -6.98 -4.41 -15.31
N LYS A 284 -7.21 -3.85 -14.11
CA LYS A 284 -6.47 -2.64 -13.67
C LYS A 284 -4.98 -2.94 -13.65
N THR A 285 -4.58 -4.18 -13.39
CA THR A 285 -3.21 -4.66 -13.62
C THR A 285 -2.87 -4.95 -15.08
N THR A 286 -3.67 -4.54 -16.07
CA THR A 286 -3.25 -4.51 -17.48
C THR A 286 -3.28 -3.10 -18.07
N GLU A 287 -4.26 -2.25 -17.75
CA GLU A 287 -4.26 -0.83 -18.19
C GLU A 287 -3.49 0.12 -17.25
N SER A 288 -3.49 -0.10 -15.93
CA SER A 288 -2.61 0.63 -15.01
C SER A 288 -1.18 0.05 -15.03
N MET A 289 -1.01 -1.24 -15.37
CA MET A 289 0.32 -1.84 -15.56
C MET A 289 0.90 -1.64 -16.96
N SER A 290 0.13 -1.22 -17.96
CA SER A 290 0.72 -0.69 -19.20
C SER A 290 1.39 0.67 -18.96
N ARG A 291 0.95 1.39 -17.90
CA ARG A 291 1.48 2.68 -17.44
C ARG A 291 2.55 2.58 -16.36
N VAL A 292 2.66 1.44 -15.66
CA VAL A 292 3.69 1.17 -14.64
C VAL A 292 4.90 0.53 -15.29
N ARG A 293 6.03 1.23 -15.23
CA ARG A 293 7.32 0.77 -15.78
C ARG A 293 7.91 -0.37 -14.96
N PHE A 294 7.92 -0.22 -13.64
CA PHE A 294 8.58 -1.14 -12.71
C PHE A 294 7.55 -1.95 -11.92
N LYS A 295 7.17 -3.10 -12.48
CA LYS A 295 6.07 -3.96 -12.02
C LYS A 295 6.41 -4.82 -10.80
N SER A 296 7.69 -5.06 -10.61
CA SER A 296 8.26 -5.81 -9.49
C SER A 296 9.63 -5.25 -9.18
N ILE A 297 10.04 -5.32 -7.90
CA ILE A 297 11.43 -5.12 -7.49
C ILE A 297 12.36 -6.25 -7.99
N ARG A 298 11.80 -7.41 -8.33
CA ARG A 298 12.59 -8.55 -8.84
C ARG A 298 13.33 -8.15 -10.13
N ASN A 299 14.57 -8.61 -10.23
CA ASN A 299 15.54 -8.31 -11.27
C ASN A 299 16.04 -6.85 -11.30
N LEU A 300 15.73 -6.05 -10.27
CA LEU A 300 16.22 -4.68 -10.15
C LEU A 300 17.40 -4.61 -9.18
N VAL A 301 18.38 -3.79 -9.55
CA VAL A 301 19.44 -3.29 -8.67
C VAL A 301 19.10 -1.85 -8.30
N MET A 302 18.72 -1.65 -7.04
CA MET A 302 18.26 -0.38 -6.52
C MET A 302 19.26 0.13 -5.48
N ALA A 303 19.44 1.44 -5.39
CA ALA A 303 20.33 2.05 -4.41
C ALA A 303 19.55 2.76 -3.31
N GLY A 304 20.10 2.78 -2.09
CA GLY A 304 19.69 3.76 -1.10
C GLY A 304 20.13 5.17 -1.52
N TYR A 305 19.24 6.15 -1.39
CA TYR A 305 19.52 7.53 -1.75
C TYR A 305 19.14 8.45 -0.58
N GLN A 306 20.14 9.09 0.02
CA GLN A 306 19.96 9.93 1.20
C GLN A 306 19.46 11.33 0.81
N GLY A 307 20.15 11.97 -0.13
CA GLY A 307 19.83 13.32 -0.60
C GLY A 307 19.87 14.39 0.50
N TRP A 308 20.69 14.22 1.52
CA TRP A 308 20.62 15.07 2.74
C TRP A 308 21.77 16.07 2.89
N PHE A 309 22.69 16.14 1.94
CA PHE A 309 23.84 17.04 1.95
C PHE A 309 23.40 18.44 1.51
N ASN A 310 23.59 19.44 2.37
CA ASN A 310 23.22 20.84 2.10
C ASN A 310 24.42 21.77 2.28
N THR A 311 24.32 22.97 1.71
CA THR A 311 25.31 24.04 1.87
C THR A 311 24.62 25.33 2.33
N PRO A 312 25.34 26.29 2.94
CA PRO A 312 24.74 27.56 3.37
C PRO A 312 24.11 28.37 2.22
N GLU A 313 24.62 28.21 1.00
CA GLU A 313 24.27 29.01 -0.18
C GLU A 313 23.29 28.29 -1.13
N ASP A 314 22.84 27.08 -0.80
CA ASP A 314 21.92 26.32 -1.64
C ASP A 314 20.46 26.82 -1.59
N GLY A 315 20.12 27.64 -0.59
CA GLY A 315 18.79 28.19 -0.38
C GLY A 315 17.86 27.32 0.47
N ALA A 316 18.28 26.14 0.93
CA ALA A 316 17.55 25.35 1.93
C ALA A 316 17.67 25.95 3.34
N GLY A 317 18.70 26.77 3.56
CA GLY A 317 19.02 27.40 4.83
C GLY A 317 19.42 26.39 5.90
N LEU A 318 19.86 25.19 5.54
CA LEU A 318 20.22 24.12 6.48
C LEU A 318 21.70 24.12 6.89
N GLY A 319 22.49 25.08 6.39
CA GLY A 319 23.92 25.14 6.64
C GLY A 319 24.66 23.99 5.96
N TRP A 320 25.79 23.57 6.52
CA TRP A 320 26.62 22.47 6.02
C TRP A 320 26.08 21.11 6.48
N LYS A 321 24.77 20.88 6.35
CA LYS A 321 24.11 19.67 6.85
C LYS A 321 24.75 18.41 6.25
N HIS A 322 25.05 17.43 7.10
CA HIS A 322 25.78 16.18 6.79
C HIS A 322 27.23 16.34 6.32
N PHE A 323 27.74 17.58 6.21
CA PHE A 323 29.16 17.85 6.05
C PHE A 323 29.84 18.25 7.36
N GLU A 324 29.11 18.99 8.20
CA GLU A 324 29.65 19.68 9.38
C GLU A 324 29.82 18.79 10.61
N LYS A 325 30.84 19.11 11.38
CA LYS A 325 31.02 18.63 12.75
C LYS A 325 31.08 19.83 13.67
N GLU A 326 30.31 19.80 14.76
CA GLU A 326 30.21 20.93 15.71
C GLU A 326 29.79 22.25 15.03
N LYS A 327 28.91 22.17 14.01
CA LYS A 327 28.44 23.32 13.20
C LYS A 327 29.52 24.02 12.36
N GLU A 328 30.65 23.37 12.15
CA GLU A 328 31.73 23.86 11.29
C GLU A 328 32.04 22.82 10.20
N PHE A 329 32.37 23.31 8.99
CA PHE A 329 32.86 22.49 7.89
C PHE A 329 34.18 23.07 7.36
N LYS A 330 35.29 22.56 7.90
CA LYS A 330 36.66 23.01 7.61
C LYS A 330 37.67 21.90 7.96
N PRO A 331 38.95 22.00 7.57
CA PRO A 331 39.97 21.02 7.97
C PRO A 331 39.91 20.73 9.49
N GLY A 332 39.90 19.44 9.85
CA GLY A 332 39.79 18.97 11.24
C GLY A 332 38.34 18.87 11.76
N LYS A 333 37.36 19.49 11.09
CA LYS A 333 35.94 19.49 11.45
C LYS A 333 35.06 19.19 10.24
N CYS A 334 34.82 17.90 10.01
CA CYS A 334 33.82 17.41 9.06
C CYS A 334 33.32 16.02 9.49
N THR A 335 32.29 15.54 8.81
CA THR A 335 31.75 14.18 8.98
C THR A 335 32.06 13.25 7.79
N ILE A 336 32.52 13.79 6.66
CA ILE A 336 32.68 13.04 5.42
C ILE A 336 34.03 12.32 5.32
N ASP A 337 34.03 11.09 4.80
CA ASP A 337 35.24 10.28 4.60
C ASP A 337 35.59 10.12 3.12
N LEU A 338 34.64 10.37 2.22
CA LEU A 338 34.86 10.48 0.76
C LEU A 338 34.67 11.93 0.31
N TRP A 339 35.43 12.34 -0.70
CA TRP A 339 35.22 13.63 -1.36
C TRP A 339 34.58 13.43 -2.74
N PRO A 340 33.46 14.09 -3.06
CA PRO A 340 32.78 13.92 -4.33
C PRO A 340 33.62 14.46 -5.50
N ASP A 341 33.56 13.78 -6.63
CA ASP A 341 34.04 14.35 -7.91
C ASP A 341 32.96 15.30 -8.44
N VAL A 342 33.22 16.59 -8.35
CA VAL A 342 32.26 17.63 -8.73
C VAL A 342 32.41 18.13 -10.17
N SER A 343 33.28 17.51 -10.98
CA SER A 343 33.63 17.99 -12.33
C SER A 343 32.45 18.07 -13.32
N GLU A 344 31.42 17.26 -13.12
CA GLU A 344 30.21 17.23 -13.96
C GLU A 344 29.03 18.01 -13.38
N TYR A 345 29.13 18.54 -12.16
CA TYR A 345 28.02 19.26 -11.52
C TYR A 345 27.90 20.66 -12.10
N GLU A 346 26.67 21.02 -12.47
CA GLU A 346 26.35 22.37 -12.97
C GLU A 346 26.56 23.45 -11.90
N LYS A 347 26.24 23.11 -10.64
CA LYS A 347 26.41 24.00 -9.49
C LYS A 347 27.25 23.33 -8.43
N THR A 348 28.22 24.08 -7.91
CA THR A 348 29.17 23.63 -6.88
C THR A 348 29.38 24.74 -5.87
N TYR A 349 29.78 24.38 -4.66
CA TYR A 349 29.97 25.32 -3.55
C TYR A 349 31.39 25.24 -3.03
N GLU A 350 32.02 26.38 -2.88
CA GLU A 350 33.37 26.49 -2.32
C GLU A 350 33.35 26.18 -0.82
N THR A 351 34.44 25.56 -0.35
CA THR A 351 34.61 25.16 1.04
C THR A 351 35.88 25.78 1.62
N ALA A 352 36.07 25.67 2.93
CA ALA A 352 37.32 26.04 3.58
C ALA A 352 38.48 25.06 3.31
N PHE A 353 38.22 23.92 2.66
CA PHE A 353 39.22 22.91 2.34
C PHE A 353 40.02 23.29 1.09
N LYS A 354 41.26 22.81 1.01
CA LYS A 354 42.18 23.09 -0.11
C LYS A 354 42.61 21.81 -0.79
N LEU A 355 42.60 21.83 -2.12
CA LEU A 355 43.20 20.78 -2.94
C LEU A 355 44.74 20.84 -2.84
N PRO A 356 45.47 19.80 -3.28
CA PRO A 356 46.94 19.79 -3.25
C PRO A 356 47.61 20.97 -4.00
N ASP A 357 46.90 21.62 -4.92
CA ASP A 357 47.35 22.79 -5.66
C ASP A 357 46.93 24.14 -5.01
N GLU A 358 46.49 24.12 -3.75
CA GLU A 358 46.04 25.26 -2.94
C GLU A 358 44.73 25.93 -3.39
N THR A 359 44.08 25.39 -4.45
CA THR A 359 42.77 25.88 -4.88
C THR A 359 41.67 25.46 -3.89
N PRO A 360 40.61 26.28 -3.69
CA PRO A 360 39.47 25.90 -2.86
C PRO A 360 38.81 24.63 -3.38
N ALA A 361 38.66 23.63 -2.50
CA ALA A 361 37.90 22.44 -2.80
C ALA A 361 36.40 22.74 -2.80
N LYS A 362 35.66 22.02 -3.64
CA LYS A 362 34.23 22.24 -3.86
C LYS A 362 33.41 20.98 -3.58
N VAL A 363 32.15 21.18 -3.20
CA VAL A 363 31.14 20.12 -2.99
C VAL A 363 29.84 20.45 -3.72
N PHE A 364 28.95 19.47 -3.83
CA PHE A 364 27.58 19.64 -4.35
C PHE A 364 26.58 19.93 -3.22
N SER A 365 25.36 20.35 -3.58
CA SER A 365 24.19 20.29 -2.68
C SER A 365 23.13 19.35 -3.25
N SER A 366 22.52 18.54 -2.38
CA SER A 366 21.37 17.69 -2.72
C SER A 366 20.12 18.52 -3.03
N TYR A 367 20.05 19.77 -2.57
CA TYR A 367 18.91 20.66 -2.76
C TYR A 367 18.79 21.23 -4.18
N ASP A 368 19.89 21.20 -4.93
CA ASP A 368 19.93 21.63 -6.32
C ASP A 368 19.32 20.56 -7.23
N ALA A 369 18.40 20.98 -8.10
CA ALA A 369 17.74 20.05 -9.03
C ALA A 369 18.73 19.42 -10.03
N SER A 370 19.77 20.16 -10.44
CA SER A 370 20.80 19.67 -11.37
C SER A 370 21.65 18.54 -10.77
N THR A 371 21.85 18.52 -9.45
CA THR A 371 22.49 17.41 -8.73
C THR A 371 21.68 16.12 -8.89
N THR A 372 20.40 16.16 -8.55
CA THR A 372 19.54 14.97 -8.65
C THR A 372 19.40 14.52 -10.11
N ASP A 373 19.26 15.46 -11.05
CA ASP A 373 19.20 15.15 -12.49
C ASP A 373 20.47 14.43 -12.97
N LEU A 374 21.65 14.92 -12.57
CA LEU A 374 22.93 14.28 -12.89
C LEU A 374 23.07 12.88 -12.30
N HIS A 375 22.65 12.69 -11.05
CA HIS A 375 22.67 11.38 -10.39
C HIS A 375 21.82 10.35 -11.16
N PHE A 376 20.61 10.73 -11.57
CA PHE A 376 19.74 9.85 -12.37
C PHE A 376 20.25 9.65 -13.80
N LYS A 377 20.91 10.65 -14.40
CA LYS A 377 21.63 10.51 -15.67
C LYS A 377 22.70 9.43 -15.56
N TRP A 378 23.51 9.45 -14.51
CA TRP A 378 24.50 8.41 -14.26
C TRP A 378 23.83 7.04 -14.05
N MET A 379 22.76 6.95 -13.26
CA MET A 379 22.04 5.68 -13.08
C MET A 379 21.61 5.06 -14.42
N LYS A 380 21.06 5.87 -15.33
CA LYS A 380 20.75 5.43 -16.69
C LYS A 380 21.99 5.01 -17.47
N GLN A 381 23.06 5.81 -17.44
CA GLN A 381 24.30 5.55 -18.17
C GLN A 381 24.95 4.23 -17.77
N TYR A 382 24.95 3.91 -16.48
CA TYR A 382 25.59 2.69 -15.96
C TYR A 382 24.63 1.53 -15.77
N GLY A 383 23.33 1.69 -16.07
CA GLY A 383 22.37 0.59 -15.97
C GLY A 383 21.94 0.23 -14.54
N ILE A 384 21.99 1.20 -13.62
CA ILE A 384 21.38 1.10 -12.28
C ILE A 384 19.88 1.36 -12.43
N ASP A 385 19.05 0.52 -11.81
CA ASP A 385 17.62 0.50 -12.12
C ASP A 385 16.85 1.63 -11.46
N GLY A 386 17.27 2.08 -10.27
CA GLY A 386 16.65 3.20 -9.57
C GLY A 386 17.04 3.32 -8.10
N VAL A 387 16.21 4.01 -7.32
CA VAL A 387 16.53 4.36 -5.93
C VAL A 387 15.38 4.20 -4.95
N PHE A 388 15.74 3.85 -3.72
CA PHE A 388 14.92 4.06 -2.53
C PHE A 388 15.24 5.45 -1.97
N MET A 389 14.30 6.39 -2.11
CA MET A 389 14.39 7.72 -1.53
C MET A 389 14.17 7.62 -0.02
N GLN A 390 15.25 7.74 0.75
CA GLN A 390 15.19 7.60 2.19
C GLN A 390 14.61 8.86 2.83
N ARG A 391 13.79 8.68 3.85
CA ARG A 391 13.09 9.76 4.55
C ARG A 391 12.96 9.44 6.02
N PHE A 392 13.64 10.22 6.85
CA PHE A 392 13.69 9.98 8.30
C PHE A 392 12.52 10.64 9.00
N VAL A 393 11.78 9.88 9.82
CA VAL A 393 10.64 10.38 10.60
C VAL A 393 11.07 11.58 11.48
N VAL A 394 12.23 11.46 12.13
CA VAL A 394 12.79 12.53 12.97
C VAL A 394 13.08 13.83 12.21
N SER A 395 13.42 13.74 10.91
CA SER A 395 13.69 14.92 10.11
C SER A 395 12.40 15.62 9.65
N ILE A 396 11.36 14.84 9.37
CA ILE A 396 10.12 15.33 8.76
C ILE A 396 9.09 15.79 9.77
N ARG A 397 9.37 15.59 11.07
CA ARG A 397 8.62 16.21 12.17
C ARG A 397 8.70 17.74 12.14
N ASN A 398 9.79 18.27 11.58
CA ASN A 398 10.04 19.71 11.45
C ASN A 398 9.76 20.15 10.01
N GLN A 399 9.01 21.25 9.85
CA GLN A 399 8.59 21.73 8.53
C GLN A 399 9.77 21.97 7.58
N LYS A 400 10.84 22.62 8.05
CA LYS A 400 12.03 22.89 7.23
C LYS A 400 12.71 21.61 6.73
N GLY A 401 12.79 20.58 7.58
CA GLY A 401 13.33 19.28 7.18
C GLY A 401 12.42 18.59 6.17
N LYS A 402 11.11 18.61 6.41
CA LYS A 402 10.10 18.09 5.50
C LYS A 402 10.15 18.77 4.13
N ASP A 403 10.27 20.10 4.07
CA ASP A 403 10.34 20.86 2.82
C ASP A 403 11.59 20.49 2.01
N ASN A 404 12.73 20.31 2.67
CA ASN A 404 13.96 19.84 2.02
C ASN A 404 13.74 18.47 1.36
N TYR A 405 13.29 17.47 2.13
CA TYR A 405 13.01 16.14 1.58
C TYR A 405 11.95 16.16 0.47
N ASN A 406 10.92 17.00 0.60
CA ASN A 406 9.87 17.12 -0.41
C ASN A 406 10.41 17.69 -1.73
N LYS A 407 11.33 18.67 -1.67
CA LYS A 407 11.99 19.21 -2.87
C LYS A 407 12.85 18.15 -3.55
N ILE A 408 13.68 17.44 -2.78
CA ILE A 408 14.58 16.40 -3.30
C ILE A 408 13.78 15.24 -3.90
N LEU A 409 12.70 14.80 -3.24
CA LEU A 409 11.79 13.80 -3.76
C LEU A 409 11.15 14.25 -5.08
N ASN A 410 10.70 15.51 -5.16
CA ASN A 410 10.13 16.04 -6.40
C ASN A 410 11.16 16.07 -7.54
N ASN A 411 12.40 16.50 -7.27
CA ASN A 411 13.49 16.45 -8.24
C ASN A 411 13.76 15.02 -8.72
N ALA A 412 13.76 14.05 -7.80
CA ALA A 412 13.96 12.65 -8.10
C ALA A 412 12.83 12.06 -8.94
N VAL A 413 11.56 12.41 -8.65
CA VAL A 413 10.41 11.97 -9.47
C VAL A 413 10.52 12.50 -10.90
N LEU A 414 10.87 13.77 -11.09
CA LEU A 414 11.04 14.34 -12.43
C LEU A 414 12.22 13.71 -13.18
N SER A 415 13.32 13.45 -12.47
CA SER A 415 14.52 12.83 -13.05
C SER A 415 14.29 11.35 -13.38
N ALA A 416 13.56 10.63 -12.54
CA ALA A 416 13.11 9.27 -12.77
C ALA A 416 12.34 9.15 -14.09
N GLU A 417 11.39 10.06 -14.33
CA GLU A 417 10.62 10.12 -15.58
C GLU A 417 11.48 10.45 -16.81
N LYS A 418 12.43 11.38 -16.66
CA LYS A 418 13.34 11.80 -17.74
C LYS A 418 14.32 10.68 -18.14
N TYR A 419 14.82 9.94 -17.15
CA TYR A 419 15.88 8.95 -17.36
C TYR A 419 15.37 7.50 -17.32
N ASP A 420 14.05 7.30 -17.28
CA ASP A 420 13.39 5.99 -17.24
C ASP A 420 13.91 5.11 -16.10
N ARG A 421 14.07 5.69 -14.89
CA ARG A 421 14.61 5.02 -13.69
C ARG A 421 13.54 4.84 -12.62
N ALA A 422 13.66 3.81 -11.81
CA ALA A 422 12.72 3.49 -10.75
C ALA A 422 12.87 4.41 -9.54
N ILE A 423 11.76 4.65 -8.85
CA ILE A 423 11.74 5.35 -7.56
C ILE A 423 10.86 4.59 -6.56
N CYS A 424 11.32 4.48 -5.32
CA CYS A 424 10.55 3.90 -4.23
C CYS A 424 10.75 4.75 -2.98
N LEU A 425 9.71 4.92 -2.16
CA LEU A 425 9.86 5.65 -0.90
C LEU A 425 10.32 4.68 0.20
N MET A 426 11.29 5.11 1.02
CA MET A 426 11.75 4.38 2.20
C MET A 426 11.66 5.28 3.43
N TYR A 427 10.78 4.95 4.36
CA TYR A 427 10.71 5.61 5.65
C TYR A 427 11.71 4.99 6.62
N ASP A 428 12.59 5.81 7.19
CA ASP A 428 13.52 5.43 8.22
C ASP A 428 12.98 5.85 9.59
N LEU A 429 12.81 4.86 10.46
CA LEU A 429 12.25 5.06 11.80
C LEU A 429 13.32 5.45 12.84
N SER A 430 14.59 5.64 12.46
CA SER A 430 15.66 6.09 13.37
C SER A 430 15.31 7.42 14.00
N GLY A 431 15.46 7.50 15.32
CA GLY A 431 15.14 8.70 16.10
C GLY A 431 13.64 9.00 16.21
N MET A 432 12.76 8.12 15.74
CA MET A 432 11.32 8.22 15.99
C MET A 432 11.01 7.99 17.47
N GLU A 433 10.09 8.77 18.03
CA GLU A 433 9.53 8.58 19.36
C GLU A 433 8.18 7.84 19.29
N ALA A 434 7.76 7.16 20.36
CA ALA A 434 6.41 6.60 20.42
C ALA A 434 5.35 7.71 20.28
N GLY A 435 4.33 7.50 19.44
CA GLY A 435 3.30 8.48 19.10
C GLY A 435 3.60 9.27 17.82
N GLU A 436 4.81 9.16 17.26
CA GLU A 436 5.18 9.82 16.02
C GLU A 436 4.87 9.01 14.76
N GLU A 437 4.33 7.80 14.88
CA GLU A 437 3.93 7.01 13.72
C GLU A 437 2.88 7.71 12.84
N ASP A 438 2.07 8.59 13.42
CA ASP A 438 1.09 9.39 12.67
C ASP A 438 1.76 10.45 11.76
N ILE A 439 3.03 10.81 12.01
CA ILE A 439 3.80 11.69 11.12
C ILE A 439 3.99 10.99 9.78
N LEU A 440 4.43 9.73 9.79
CA LEU A 440 4.60 8.92 8.59
C LEU A 440 3.27 8.73 7.86
N ILE A 441 2.20 8.40 8.59
CA ILE A 441 0.86 8.18 8.02
C ILE A 441 0.36 9.42 7.28
N ARG A 442 0.43 10.60 7.91
CA ARG A 442 0.02 11.87 7.27
C ARG A 442 0.89 12.20 6.08
N ASP A 443 2.18 11.94 6.20
CA ASP A 443 3.15 12.22 5.16
C ASP A 443 2.92 11.39 3.91
N TRP A 444 2.69 10.09 4.03
CA TRP A 444 2.37 9.21 2.90
C TRP A 444 1.14 9.72 2.12
N LYS A 445 0.08 10.08 2.85
CA LYS A 445 -1.15 10.63 2.24
C LYS A 445 -0.88 11.92 1.47
N GLU A 446 -0.17 12.87 2.10
CA GLU A 446 0.18 14.13 1.46
C GLU A 446 1.02 13.91 0.20
N LEU A 447 2.01 13.01 0.24
CA LEU A 447 2.88 12.75 -0.89
C LEU A 447 2.11 12.10 -2.06
N CYS A 448 1.24 11.13 -1.77
CA CYS A 448 0.38 10.50 -2.77
C CYS A 448 -0.61 11.51 -3.38
N GLU A 449 -1.17 12.40 -2.57
CA GLU A 449 -2.10 13.42 -3.04
C GLU A 449 -1.40 14.50 -3.88
N LYS A 450 -0.28 15.05 -3.38
CA LYS A 450 0.41 16.20 -3.97
C LYS A 450 1.25 15.83 -5.17
N TYR A 451 2.03 14.76 -5.08
CA TYR A 451 3.01 14.37 -6.11
C TYR A 451 2.51 13.23 -7.01
N LYS A 452 1.31 12.70 -6.73
CA LYS A 452 0.70 11.58 -7.45
C LYS A 452 1.63 10.36 -7.53
N LEU A 453 2.44 10.13 -6.48
CA LEU A 453 3.54 9.15 -6.48
C LEU A 453 3.16 7.80 -7.08
N VAL A 454 1.97 7.30 -6.76
CA VAL A 454 1.48 5.98 -7.18
C VAL A 454 0.35 6.03 -8.21
N SER A 455 0.09 7.19 -8.81
CA SER A 455 -1.05 7.39 -9.74
C SER A 455 -0.70 8.18 -11.00
N ARG A 456 0.59 8.38 -11.31
CA ARG A 456 1.05 9.04 -12.54
C ARG A 456 0.79 8.19 -13.79
N ASN A 457 0.62 8.86 -14.94
CA ASN A 457 0.33 8.20 -16.22
C ASN A 457 1.53 7.45 -16.83
N ASN A 458 2.77 7.86 -16.53
CA ASN A 458 4.00 7.15 -16.88
C ASN A 458 4.75 6.84 -15.58
N ASN A 459 4.20 5.92 -14.79
CA ASN A 459 4.60 5.76 -13.40
C ASN A 459 5.93 4.99 -13.30
N HIS A 460 6.93 5.67 -12.75
CA HIS A 460 8.25 5.12 -12.44
C HIS A 460 8.36 4.63 -11.00
N TYR A 461 7.30 4.77 -10.22
CA TYR A 461 7.24 4.21 -8.88
C TYR A 461 7.26 2.69 -8.93
N VAL A 462 8.02 2.06 -8.02
CA VAL A 462 8.14 0.60 -7.97
C VAL A 462 6.86 -0.03 -7.45
N TYR A 463 6.41 -1.08 -8.14
CA TYR A 463 5.36 -1.97 -7.70
C TYR A 463 5.95 -3.33 -7.34
N HIS A 464 5.22 -4.09 -6.53
CA HIS A 464 5.50 -5.48 -6.22
C HIS A 464 4.18 -6.18 -5.92
N HIS A 465 4.00 -7.42 -6.37
CA HIS A 465 2.72 -8.15 -6.26
C HIS A 465 1.49 -7.34 -6.73
N GLY A 466 1.65 -6.50 -7.76
CA GLY A 466 0.59 -5.65 -8.32
C GLY A 466 0.22 -4.42 -7.49
N LYS A 467 0.98 -4.11 -6.44
CA LYS A 467 0.75 -3.00 -5.50
C LYS A 467 1.96 -2.06 -5.45
N PRO A 468 1.79 -0.75 -5.19
CA PRO A 468 2.93 0.15 -4.99
C PRO A 468 3.75 -0.33 -3.78
N LEU A 469 5.07 -0.33 -3.92
CA LEU A 469 5.98 -0.79 -2.88
C LEU A 469 6.39 0.38 -1.96
N VAL A 470 6.26 0.19 -0.65
CA VAL A 470 6.77 1.14 0.35
C VAL A 470 7.73 0.42 1.29
N ALA A 471 8.89 1.01 1.53
CA ALA A 471 9.88 0.48 2.47
C ALA A 471 9.76 1.16 3.84
N VAL A 472 9.81 0.38 4.92
CA VAL A 472 9.83 0.84 6.31
C VAL A 472 11.05 0.25 6.99
N TRP A 473 12.08 1.05 7.21
CA TRP A 473 13.36 0.65 7.77
C TRP A 473 13.42 0.92 9.28
N GLY A 474 14.03 0.00 10.01
CA GLY A 474 14.36 0.20 11.41
C GLY A 474 13.51 -0.61 12.40
N ILE A 475 13.00 -1.76 11.96
CA ILE A 475 12.06 -2.55 12.74
C ILE A 475 12.81 -3.60 13.54
N GLY A 476 12.78 -3.50 14.87
CA GLY A 476 13.22 -4.58 15.76
C GLY A 476 14.69 -4.55 16.21
N PHE A 477 15.39 -3.43 16.06
CA PHE A 477 16.75 -3.27 16.62
C PHE A 477 16.72 -3.11 18.14
N ASN A 478 17.74 -3.65 18.82
CA ASN A 478 17.88 -3.59 20.29
C ASN A 478 18.74 -2.40 20.77
N ASP A 479 18.92 -1.38 19.93
CA ASP A 479 19.75 -0.19 20.15
C ASP A 479 19.04 0.91 20.96
N ARG A 480 18.09 0.53 21.84
CA ARG A 480 17.29 1.42 22.72
C ARG A 480 16.35 2.37 21.96
N ARG A 481 15.67 1.86 20.92
CA ARG A 481 14.61 2.61 20.24
C ARG A 481 13.46 2.93 21.17
N LYS A 482 12.86 4.11 20.96
CA LYS A 482 11.76 4.62 21.77
C LYS A 482 10.37 4.30 21.20
N TYR A 483 10.33 3.43 20.21
CA TYR A 483 9.13 2.83 19.64
C TYR A 483 9.33 1.32 19.60
N GLY A 484 8.22 0.58 19.49
CA GLY A 484 8.26 -0.87 19.45
C GLY A 484 7.17 -1.45 18.55
N TYR A 485 6.76 -2.67 18.88
CA TYR A 485 5.80 -3.44 18.11
C TYR A 485 4.52 -2.68 17.76
N GLU A 486 3.90 -2.00 18.72
CA GLU A 486 2.60 -1.31 18.52
C GLU A 486 2.67 -0.21 17.47
N GLN A 487 3.70 0.64 17.53
CA GLN A 487 3.88 1.73 16.56
C GLN A 487 4.18 1.19 15.16
N VAL A 488 5.07 0.19 15.06
CA VAL A 488 5.40 -0.43 13.77
C VAL A 488 4.19 -1.14 13.17
N LYS A 489 3.42 -1.87 14.00
CA LYS A 489 2.20 -2.53 13.56
C LYS A 489 1.20 -1.53 12.99
N LYS A 490 0.98 -0.39 13.68
CA LYS A 490 0.10 0.67 13.19
C LYS A 490 0.53 1.21 11.83
N ILE A 491 1.83 1.40 11.59
CA ILE A 491 2.38 1.82 10.29
C ILE A 491 2.12 0.77 9.21
N ILE A 492 2.44 -0.50 9.49
CA ILE A 492 2.26 -1.60 8.54
C ILE A 492 0.78 -1.78 8.19
N ASP A 493 -0.10 -1.83 9.19
CA ASP A 493 -1.55 -1.99 8.99
C ASP A 493 -2.11 -0.85 8.13
N PHE A 494 -1.68 0.39 8.40
CA PHE A 494 -2.05 1.55 7.60
C PHE A 494 -1.60 1.40 6.13
N LEU A 495 -0.32 1.14 5.87
CA LEU A 495 0.19 1.02 4.50
C LEU A 495 -0.48 -0.12 3.73
N LYS A 496 -0.81 -1.24 4.41
CA LYS A 496 -1.59 -2.32 3.80
C LYS A 496 -3.03 -1.88 3.48
N SER A 497 -3.66 -1.09 4.35
CA SER A 497 -4.99 -0.53 4.10
C SER A 497 -5.02 0.45 2.93
N GLU A 498 -3.90 1.15 2.67
CA GLU A 498 -3.69 1.99 1.47
C GLU A 498 -3.35 1.16 0.21
N GLY A 499 -3.41 -0.17 0.31
CA GLY A 499 -3.18 -1.07 -0.82
C GLY A 499 -1.71 -1.23 -1.22
N CYS A 500 -0.75 -0.93 -0.32
CA CYS A 500 0.68 -1.08 -0.61
C CYS A 500 1.18 -2.51 -0.41
N SER A 501 2.24 -2.85 -1.15
CA SER A 501 3.18 -3.89 -0.76
C SER A 501 4.27 -3.29 0.12
N ILE A 502 4.82 -4.09 1.03
CA ILE A 502 5.69 -3.58 2.10
C ILE A 502 7.03 -4.30 2.11
N LEU A 503 8.09 -3.51 2.14
CA LEU A 503 9.43 -3.96 2.49
C LEU A 503 9.76 -3.54 3.92
N VAL A 504 10.23 -4.47 4.74
CA VAL A 504 10.64 -4.18 6.12
C VAL A 504 12.15 -4.26 6.28
N GLY A 505 12.74 -3.14 6.73
CA GLY A 505 14.14 -3.04 7.07
C GLY A 505 14.38 -3.49 8.51
N VAL A 506 15.17 -4.54 8.70
CA VAL A 506 15.32 -5.26 9.98
C VAL A 506 16.79 -5.38 10.40
N PRO A 507 17.08 -5.74 11.67
CA PRO A 507 18.41 -6.09 12.12
C PRO A 507 19.02 -7.24 11.32
N THR A 508 20.32 -7.38 11.43
CA THR A 508 21.10 -8.45 10.79
C THR A 508 20.62 -9.84 11.24
N HIS A 509 20.40 -10.04 12.55
CA HIS A 509 20.01 -11.33 13.12
C HIS A 509 18.52 -11.39 13.49
N TRP A 510 17.68 -10.75 12.67
CA TRP A 510 16.23 -10.68 12.85
C TRP A 510 15.56 -12.07 12.90
N ARG A 511 16.07 -13.05 12.15
CA ARG A 511 15.49 -14.41 12.07
C ARG A 511 15.68 -15.19 13.38
N THR A 512 16.84 -15.02 14.01
CA THR A 512 17.21 -15.73 15.25
C THR A 512 16.90 -14.92 16.51
N LEU A 513 16.59 -13.62 16.38
CA LEU A 513 16.26 -12.71 17.48
C LEU A 513 17.43 -12.54 18.47
N THR A 514 18.65 -12.47 17.94
CA THR A 514 19.89 -12.38 18.73
C THR A 514 20.73 -11.17 18.35
N ILE A 515 21.81 -10.90 19.09
CA ILE A 515 22.89 -9.94 18.79
C ILE A 515 22.40 -8.49 18.65
N ASP A 516 21.82 -8.11 17.51
CA ASP A 516 21.34 -6.77 17.20
C ASP A 516 19.81 -6.67 17.06
N ALA A 517 19.11 -7.81 17.15
CA ALA A 517 17.66 -7.86 17.19
C ALA A 517 17.11 -7.87 18.63
N VAL A 518 15.89 -7.35 18.80
CA VAL A 518 15.11 -7.57 20.02
C VAL A 518 14.73 -9.05 20.16
N SER A 519 14.68 -9.54 21.40
CA SER A 519 14.25 -10.92 21.69
C SER A 519 12.73 -11.13 21.61
N ASP A 520 11.97 -10.06 21.35
CA ASP A 520 10.51 -10.12 21.23
C ASP A 520 10.10 -10.87 19.95
N THR A 521 9.50 -12.05 20.13
CA THR A 521 9.05 -12.92 19.04
C THR A 521 8.03 -12.27 18.11
N ARG A 522 7.33 -11.22 18.55
CA ARG A 522 6.40 -10.45 17.71
C ARG A 522 7.08 -9.73 16.56
N LEU A 523 8.41 -9.58 16.58
CA LEU A 523 9.17 -9.13 15.41
C LEU A 523 8.91 -10.03 14.18
N LEU A 524 8.90 -11.35 14.37
CA LEU A 524 8.63 -12.30 13.28
C LEU A 524 7.19 -12.20 12.76
N GLU A 525 6.24 -11.78 13.59
CA GLU A 525 4.86 -11.51 13.17
C GLU A 525 4.78 -10.29 12.25
N LEU A 526 5.54 -9.22 12.54
CA LEU A 526 5.65 -8.05 11.66
C LEU A 526 6.32 -8.43 10.33
N VAL A 527 7.40 -9.21 10.39
CA VAL A 527 8.09 -9.69 9.18
C VAL A 527 7.16 -10.54 8.29
N LYS A 528 6.35 -11.42 8.89
CA LYS A 528 5.36 -12.22 8.15
C LYS A 528 4.25 -11.38 7.51
N GLN A 529 4.00 -10.16 7.99
CA GLN A 529 3.03 -9.25 7.40
C GLN A 529 3.56 -8.49 6.19
N ALA A 530 4.88 -8.40 6.00
CA ALA A 530 5.52 -7.75 4.87
C ALA A 530 5.56 -8.65 3.62
N ASP A 531 5.98 -8.09 2.48
CA ASP A 531 6.26 -8.82 1.25
C ASP A 531 7.77 -9.12 1.09
N ILE A 532 8.63 -8.17 1.50
CA ILE A 532 10.08 -8.25 1.33
C ILE A 532 10.78 -8.00 2.66
N VAL A 533 11.79 -8.83 2.95
CA VAL A 533 12.67 -8.67 4.13
C VAL A 533 14.01 -8.10 3.69
N HIS A 534 14.48 -7.08 4.41
CA HIS A 534 15.68 -6.32 4.08
C HIS A 534 16.55 -6.09 5.32
N PRO A 535 17.52 -6.97 5.62
CA PRO A 535 18.38 -6.79 6.78
C PRO A 535 19.49 -5.77 6.52
N TRP A 536 19.82 -4.96 7.52
CA TRP A 536 20.97 -4.06 7.45
C TRP A 536 22.29 -4.84 7.61
N LEU A 537 23.20 -4.74 6.64
CA LEU A 537 24.44 -5.52 6.60
C LEU A 537 25.72 -4.67 6.61
N VAL A 538 25.63 -3.34 6.44
CA VAL A 538 26.81 -2.45 6.47
C VAL A 538 27.53 -2.58 7.80
N GLY A 539 28.85 -2.74 7.76
CA GLY A 539 29.69 -2.88 8.95
C GLY A 539 29.62 -4.24 9.65
N ARG A 540 28.87 -5.23 9.12
CA ARG A 540 28.73 -6.55 9.75
C ARG A 540 29.81 -7.56 9.36
N PHE A 541 30.42 -7.35 8.20
CA PHE A 541 31.48 -8.18 7.66
C PHE A 541 32.39 -7.35 6.77
N ASP A 542 33.57 -7.88 6.49
CA ASP A 542 34.54 -7.38 5.53
C ASP A 542 34.85 -8.44 4.45
N ASN A 543 35.86 -8.18 3.62
CA ASN A 543 36.26 -9.13 2.58
C ASN A 543 36.66 -10.52 3.14
N ASN A 544 37.27 -10.58 4.31
CA ASN A 544 37.79 -11.82 4.89
C ASN A 544 36.69 -12.60 5.63
N THR A 545 35.72 -11.91 6.21
CA THR A 545 34.65 -12.46 7.04
C THR A 545 33.34 -12.69 6.28
N TYR A 546 33.22 -12.21 5.03
CA TYR A 546 32.02 -12.40 4.22
C TYR A 546 31.65 -13.87 3.96
N GLU A 547 32.60 -14.76 3.64
CA GLU A 547 32.28 -16.16 3.32
C GLU A 547 31.67 -16.93 4.52
N PRO A 548 32.23 -16.82 5.74
CA PRO A 548 31.55 -17.34 6.93
C PRO A 548 30.15 -16.76 7.11
N TYR A 549 29.99 -15.45 6.89
CA TYR A 549 28.73 -14.74 7.10
C TYR A 549 27.65 -15.10 6.06
N ARG A 550 28.05 -15.39 4.81
CA ARG A 550 27.17 -15.75 3.69
C ARG A 550 26.17 -16.86 4.05
N LYS A 551 26.57 -17.81 4.90
CA LYS A 551 25.68 -18.89 5.38
C LYS A 551 24.42 -18.34 6.07
N SER A 552 24.53 -17.25 6.84
CA SER A 552 23.37 -16.61 7.48
C SER A 552 22.41 -16.02 6.43
N ILE A 553 22.94 -15.41 5.38
CA ILE A 553 22.15 -14.87 4.26
C ILE A 553 21.40 -16.00 3.54
N GLU A 554 22.06 -17.13 3.30
CA GLU A 554 21.43 -18.30 2.67
C GLU A 554 20.28 -18.87 3.52
N GLU A 555 20.43 -18.90 4.85
CA GLU A 555 19.37 -19.33 5.77
C GLU A 555 18.20 -18.34 5.82
N ASP A 556 18.49 -17.03 5.78
CA ASP A 556 17.45 -16.00 5.71
C ASP A 556 16.65 -16.10 4.41
N ILE A 557 17.32 -16.29 3.26
CA ILE A 557 16.65 -16.50 1.97
C ILE A 557 15.77 -17.74 2.01
N LYS A 558 16.26 -18.85 2.58
CA LYS A 558 15.47 -20.08 2.74
C LYS A 558 14.24 -19.84 3.61
N TRP A 559 14.38 -19.13 4.73
CA TRP A 559 13.27 -18.78 5.59
C TRP A 559 12.24 -17.92 4.85
N CYS A 560 12.69 -16.90 4.11
CA CYS A 560 11.81 -16.02 3.34
C CYS A 560 11.02 -16.83 2.31
N LYS A 561 11.68 -17.68 1.52
CA LYS A 561 11.02 -18.57 0.55
C LYS A 561 9.98 -19.48 1.21
N ALA A 562 10.31 -20.09 2.36
CA ALA A 562 9.38 -20.95 3.10
C ALA A 562 8.16 -20.20 3.66
N ASN A 563 8.24 -18.87 3.82
CA ASN A 563 7.16 -18.02 4.31
C ASN A 563 6.51 -17.16 3.22
N GLY A 564 6.81 -17.43 1.94
CA GLY A 564 6.28 -16.68 0.80
C GLY A 564 6.72 -15.21 0.79
N LYS A 565 7.97 -14.94 1.20
CA LYS A 565 8.59 -13.62 1.24
C LYS A 565 9.75 -13.54 0.27
N ASP A 566 9.95 -12.35 -0.26
CA ASP A 566 11.16 -12.00 -1.00
C ASP A 566 12.23 -11.51 -0.01
N TYR A 567 13.50 -11.61 -0.41
CA TYR A 567 14.63 -11.19 0.40
C TYR A 567 15.53 -10.28 -0.43
N MET A 568 15.81 -9.08 0.08
CA MET A 568 16.63 -8.07 -0.59
C MET A 568 17.87 -7.74 0.28
N PRO A 569 19.04 -8.33 -0.03
CA PRO A 569 20.26 -8.08 0.73
C PRO A 569 20.81 -6.67 0.51
N VAL A 570 21.47 -6.13 1.54
CA VAL A 570 22.28 -4.91 1.47
C VAL A 570 23.70 -5.24 1.05
N LEU A 571 24.18 -4.60 -0.01
CA LEU A 571 25.54 -4.70 -0.51
C LEU A 571 26.20 -3.32 -0.46
N PHE A 572 27.49 -3.27 -0.15
CA PHE A 572 28.20 -1.99 0.00
C PHE A 572 29.64 -2.10 -0.53
N PRO A 573 30.20 -1.04 -1.14
CA PRO A 573 31.51 -1.09 -1.77
C PRO A 573 32.67 -1.07 -0.77
N GLY A 574 32.43 -0.50 0.41
CA GLY A 574 33.36 -0.33 1.52
C GLY A 574 32.68 0.52 2.62
N PHE A 575 33.40 0.80 3.70
CA PHE A 575 32.85 1.55 4.85
C PHE A 575 33.94 2.31 5.60
N SER A 576 33.67 3.57 5.92
CA SER A 576 34.53 4.44 6.73
C SER A 576 33.76 5.62 7.29
N TRP A 577 33.92 5.92 8.57
CA TRP A 577 33.26 7.05 9.26
C TRP A 577 34.21 7.74 10.24
N HIS A 578 35.49 7.76 9.91
CA HIS A 578 36.58 8.24 10.75
C HIS A 578 36.41 9.71 11.14
N ASN A 579 36.06 10.58 10.19
CA ASN A 579 35.88 12.00 10.49
C ASN A 579 34.67 12.23 11.40
N MET A 580 33.60 11.44 11.24
CA MET A 580 32.45 11.43 12.14
C MET A 580 32.82 10.89 13.53
N LYS A 581 33.49 9.74 13.58
CA LYS A 581 33.90 9.01 14.80
C LYS A 581 35.42 8.82 14.82
N LYS A 582 36.12 9.76 15.45
CA LYS A 582 37.59 9.86 15.41
C LYS A 582 38.32 8.59 15.88
N ASP A 583 37.72 7.83 16.79
CA ASP A 583 38.29 6.57 17.31
C ASP A 583 38.08 5.38 16.37
N ALA A 584 37.25 5.52 15.35
CA ALA A 584 37.06 4.48 14.34
C ALA A 584 38.25 4.47 13.36
N PRO A 585 38.76 3.30 12.95
CA PRO A 585 39.75 3.23 11.89
C PRO A 585 39.28 3.90 10.60
N GLN A 586 40.17 4.68 9.98
CA GLN A 586 39.97 5.13 8.61
C GLN A 586 40.00 3.93 7.67
N ASN A 587 39.11 3.91 6.67
CA ASN A 587 38.97 2.81 5.72
C ASN A 587 38.69 1.46 6.39
N MET A 588 37.80 1.46 7.41
CA MET A 588 37.48 0.29 8.24
C MET A 588 37.15 -0.96 7.41
N ILE A 589 36.42 -0.81 6.30
CA ILE A 589 36.20 -1.87 5.32
C ILE A 589 36.71 -1.39 3.95
N PRO A 590 37.90 -1.82 3.53
CA PRO A 590 38.50 -1.41 2.26
C PRO A 590 37.70 -1.89 1.04
N ARG A 591 37.77 -1.13 -0.05
CA ARG A 591 37.00 -1.42 -1.27
C ARG A 591 37.69 -2.43 -2.20
N LEU A 592 39.01 -2.51 -2.11
CA LEU A 592 39.85 -3.50 -2.80
C LEU A 592 39.64 -3.53 -4.32
N GLY A 593 39.60 -2.35 -4.95
CA GLY A 593 39.32 -2.18 -6.38
C GLY A 593 37.96 -2.75 -6.81
N GLY A 594 37.03 -2.95 -5.88
CA GLY A 594 35.71 -3.54 -6.14
C GLY A 594 35.60 -5.04 -5.90
N ARG A 595 36.70 -5.73 -5.56
CA ARG A 595 36.66 -7.17 -5.26
C ARG A 595 35.73 -7.51 -4.11
N PHE A 596 35.71 -6.69 -3.06
CA PHE A 596 34.82 -6.87 -1.93
C PHE A 596 33.34 -6.73 -2.33
N PHE A 597 33.02 -5.69 -3.09
CA PHE A 597 31.68 -5.47 -3.63
C PHE A 597 31.21 -6.64 -4.49
N TRP A 598 32.05 -7.06 -5.46
CA TRP A 598 31.71 -8.15 -6.38
C TRP A 598 31.50 -9.49 -5.68
N LYS A 599 32.29 -9.75 -4.63
CA LYS A 599 32.13 -10.94 -3.78
C LYS A 599 30.74 -11.01 -3.17
N GLN A 600 30.20 -9.88 -2.71
CA GLN A 600 28.84 -9.78 -2.18
C GLN A 600 27.78 -9.99 -3.26
N VAL A 601 27.94 -9.37 -4.43
CA VAL A 601 27.02 -9.54 -5.59
C VAL A 601 26.87 -11.00 -5.93
N LYS A 602 27.99 -11.69 -6.15
CA LYS A 602 27.99 -13.11 -6.48
C LYS A 602 27.38 -13.94 -5.35
N GLY A 603 27.80 -13.70 -4.10
CA GLY A 603 27.31 -14.48 -2.97
C GLY A 603 25.80 -14.36 -2.75
N ALA A 604 25.24 -13.15 -2.90
CA ALA A 604 23.81 -12.89 -2.79
C ALA A 604 23.00 -13.52 -3.94
N VAL A 605 23.41 -13.30 -5.19
CA VAL A 605 22.70 -13.81 -6.37
C VAL A 605 22.78 -15.34 -6.45
N ASP A 606 23.96 -15.93 -6.20
CA ASP A 606 24.14 -17.39 -6.17
C ASP A 606 23.34 -18.05 -5.03
N ALA A 607 23.09 -17.34 -3.93
CA ALA A 607 22.19 -17.78 -2.85
C ALA A 607 20.70 -17.67 -3.20
N GLY A 608 20.39 -17.04 -4.33
CA GLY A 608 19.04 -16.91 -4.89
C GLY A 608 18.30 -15.64 -4.47
N ALA A 609 19.02 -14.55 -4.22
CA ALA A 609 18.43 -13.21 -4.15
C ALA A 609 17.93 -12.79 -5.56
N GLU A 610 16.72 -12.26 -5.61
CA GLU A 610 16.07 -11.83 -6.86
C GLU A 610 16.11 -10.31 -7.05
N SER A 611 16.61 -9.57 -6.08
CA SER A 611 16.83 -8.12 -6.15
C SER A 611 18.04 -7.76 -5.28
N LEU A 612 18.68 -6.63 -5.55
CA LEU A 612 19.83 -6.16 -4.77
C LEU A 612 19.62 -4.71 -4.32
N TYR A 613 20.00 -4.43 -3.09
CA TYR A 613 20.09 -3.08 -2.55
C TYR A 613 21.54 -2.66 -2.39
N LEU A 614 21.91 -1.53 -2.97
CA LEU A 614 23.25 -0.98 -2.87
C LEU A 614 23.27 0.17 -1.85
N ALA A 615 23.97 -0.04 -0.74
CA ALA A 615 24.23 0.97 0.28
C ALA A 615 25.59 1.64 0.03
N MET A 616 25.65 2.95 -0.24
CA MET A 616 24.54 3.84 -0.65
C MET A 616 24.98 4.63 -1.88
N PHE A 617 24.05 5.25 -2.61
CA PHE A 617 24.42 6.03 -3.79
C PHE A 617 25.34 7.21 -3.44
N ASP A 618 24.95 8.01 -2.44
CA ASP A 618 25.53 9.32 -2.14
C ASP A 618 26.09 9.49 -0.71
N GLU A 619 26.07 8.45 0.14
CA GLU A 619 26.46 8.54 1.56
C GLU A 619 28.00 8.56 1.74
N ILE A 620 28.58 9.74 1.58
CA ILE A 620 30.03 9.99 1.69
C ILE A 620 30.52 10.11 3.14
N ASP A 621 29.62 10.27 4.11
CA ASP A 621 29.89 10.33 5.55
C ASP A 621 30.09 8.97 6.23
N GLU A 622 29.52 7.90 5.67
CA GLU A 622 29.83 6.53 6.07
C GLU A 622 30.74 5.79 5.07
N GLY A 623 31.24 6.49 4.05
CA GLY A 623 32.18 5.93 3.08
C GLY A 623 31.58 4.79 2.26
N THR A 624 30.25 4.66 2.24
CA THR A 624 29.48 3.65 1.49
C THR A 624 29.09 4.15 0.09
N ALA A 625 29.20 5.46 -0.17
CA ALA A 625 28.92 6.07 -1.47
C ALA A 625 29.55 5.32 -2.65
N PHE A 626 28.80 5.09 -3.73
CA PHE A 626 29.31 4.48 -4.95
C PHE A 626 29.17 5.36 -6.21
N PHE A 627 28.65 6.58 -6.05
CA PHE A 627 28.72 7.62 -7.09
C PHE A 627 30.15 8.13 -7.34
N LYS A 628 30.34 9.18 -8.14
CA LYS A 628 31.71 9.62 -8.49
C LYS A 628 32.42 10.33 -7.33
N CYS A 629 33.58 9.80 -6.95
CA CYS A 629 34.46 10.39 -5.94
C CYS A 629 35.86 10.65 -6.53
N THR A 630 36.53 11.69 -6.06
CA THR A 630 37.87 12.03 -6.54
C THR A 630 38.96 11.18 -5.88
N ASN A 631 40.03 10.88 -6.63
CA ASN A 631 41.27 10.32 -6.08
C ASN A 631 42.27 11.39 -5.62
N THR A 632 41.94 12.67 -5.80
CA THR A 632 42.73 13.81 -5.33
C THR A 632 41.88 14.67 -4.37
N PRO A 633 41.47 14.12 -3.22
CA PRO A 633 40.67 14.87 -2.25
C PRO A 633 41.50 16.00 -1.62
N PRO A 634 40.86 16.91 -0.85
CA PRO A 634 41.56 17.96 -0.14
C PRO A 634 42.60 17.43 0.85
N VAL A 635 43.63 18.24 1.10
CA VAL A 635 44.71 17.94 2.05
C VAL A 635 44.57 18.82 3.30
N GLY A 636 45.06 18.35 4.43
CA GLY A 636 45.04 19.09 5.69
C GLY A 636 44.78 18.21 6.91
N GLU A 637 44.14 18.79 7.93
CA GLU A 637 43.86 18.13 9.22
C GLU A 637 42.81 17.00 9.14
N SER A 638 41.98 16.97 8.09
CA SER A 638 41.04 15.88 7.81
C SER A 638 41.60 14.98 6.72
N SER A 639 41.42 13.67 6.87
CA SER A 639 41.84 12.66 5.90
C SER A 639 40.63 12.06 5.18
N PHE A 640 40.81 11.71 3.91
CA PHE A 640 39.75 11.15 3.08
C PHE A 640 40.22 9.84 2.45
N ILE A 641 39.33 8.86 2.36
CA ILE A 641 39.54 7.65 1.55
C ILE A 641 39.24 7.97 0.07
N THR A 642 39.71 7.12 -0.83
CA THR A 642 39.56 7.30 -2.28
C THR A 642 39.09 6.01 -2.94
N TYR A 643 38.98 6.00 -4.27
CA TYR A 643 38.73 4.79 -5.04
C TYR A 643 40.01 4.03 -5.37
N GLU A 644 41.05 4.18 -4.53
CA GLU A 644 42.29 3.39 -4.61
C GLU A 644 43.01 3.56 -5.97
N GLY A 645 42.80 4.70 -6.64
CA GLY A 645 43.35 4.99 -7.97
C GLY A 645 42.48 4.52 -9.14
N GLU A 646 41.38 3.80 -8.88
CA GLU A 646 40.39 3.44 -9.90
C GLU A 646 39.68 4.68 -10.44
N ALA A 647 39.12 4.59 -11.65
CA ALA A 647 38.39 5.70 -12.26
C ALA A 647 37.24 6.21 -11.34
N PRO A 648 36.91 7.52 -11.34
CA PRO A 648 35.87 8.07 -10.48
C PRO A 648 34.49 7.39 -10.63
N ASP A 649 34.19 6.84 -11.81
CA ASP A 649 32.95 6.13 -12.12
C ASP A 649 33.02 4.60 -11.92
N HIS A 650 34.13 4.06 -11.39
CA HIS A 650 34.36 2.62 -11.28
C HIS A 650 33.23 1.86 -10.58
N TYR A 651 32.74 2.37 -9.45
CA TYR A 651 31.69 1.69 -8.70
C TYR A 651 30.29 1.88 -9.29
N LEU A 652 30.06 2.95 -10.07
CA LEU A 652 28.85 3.06 -10.89
C LEU A 652 28.86 1.99 -11.98
N TRP A 653 30.00 1.79 -12.66
CA TRP A 653 30.16 0.73 -13.64
C TRP A 653 29.98 -0.66 -13.03
N LEU A 654 30.61 -0.96 -11.89
CA LEU A 654 30.43 -2.24 -11.19
C LEU A 654 28.98 -2.48 -10.75
N ALA A 655 28.25 -1.46 -10.32
CA ALA A 655 26.82 -1.57 -10.01
C ALA A 655 26.00 -1.97 -11.25
N GLY A 656 26.36 -1.45 -12.42
CA GLY A 656 25.81 -1.86 -13.71
C GLY A 656 26.07 -3.33 -14.04
N GLU A 657 27.31 -3.78 -13.84
CA GLU A 657 27.68 -5.18 -14.04
C GLU A 657 26.96 -6.11 -13.05
N ALA A 658 26.72 -5.65 -11.81
CA ALA A 658 25.91 -6.39 -10.84
C ALA A 658 24.47 -6.58 -11.32
N ALA A 659 23.90 -5.58 -11.99
CA ALA A 659 22.57 -5.66 -12.59
C ALA A 659 22.52 -6.68 -13.73
N LYS A 660 23.54 -6.70 -14.60
CA LYS A 660 23.69 -7.74 -15.64
C LYS A 660 23.85 -9.14 -15.04
N TYR A 661 24.60 -9.28 -13.95
CA TYR A 661 24.78 -10.57 -13.27
C TYR A 661 23.48 -11.07 -12.64
N LEU A 662 22.74 -10.19 -11.93
CA LEU A 662 21.43 -10.51 -11.36
C LEU A 662 20.45 -11.01 -12.43
N ARG A 663 20.44 -10.38 -13.61
CA ARG A 663 19.59 -10.77 -14.75
C ARG A 663 20.10 -11.97 -15.55
N GLY A 664 21.27 -12.52 -15.20
CA GLY A 664 21.89 -13.64 -15.90
C GLY A 664 22.42 -13.31 -17.31
N GLU A 665 22.55 -12.02 -17.63
CA GLU A 665 23.15 -11.48 -18.85
C GLU A 665 24.69 -11.60 -18.81
N LEU A 666 25.25 -11.61 -17.60
CA LEU A 666 26.65 -11.89 -17.32
C LEU A 666 26.77 -13.19 -16.51
N ARG A 667 27.54 -14.16 -17.01
CA ARG A 667 27.72 -15.49 -16.38
C ARG A 667 29.19 -15.83 -16.12
N SER A 668 29.94 -14.87 -15.58
CA SER A 668 31.35 -15.06 -15.22
C SER A 668 31.50 -15.31 -13.72
N SER A 669 32.38 -16.24 -13.35
CA SER A 669 32.77 -16.47 -11.95
C SER A 669 33.76 -15.43 -11.41
N ARG A 670 34.35 -14.61 -12.30
CA ARG A 670 35.35 -13.59 -11.96
C ARG A 670 34.72 -12.20 -11.96
N MET A 671 35.30 -11.28 -11.20
CA MET A 671 34.96 -9.86 -11.27
C MET A 671 35.13 -9.35 -12.70
N PRO A 672 34.18 -8.56 -13.23
CA PRO A 672 34.33 -7.87 -14.49
C PRO A 672 35.60 -7.04 -14.51
N VAL A 673 36.17 -6.89 -15.71
CA VAL A 673 37.31 -6.01 -15.98
C VAL A 673 36.84 -5.01 -17.03
N ARG A 674 37.18 -3.74 -16.83
CA ARG A 674 36.77 -2.63 -17.70
C ARG A 674 37.56 -2.59 -19.00
#